data_AF-A0A1J4S8M8-F1
#
_entry.id   AF-A0A1J4S8M8-F1
#
_cell.length_a   1.000
_cell.length_b   1.000
_cell.length_c   1.000
_cell.angle_alpha   90.00
_cell.angle_beta   90.00
_cell.angle_gamma   90.00
#
_symmetry.space_group_name_H-M   'P 1'
#
loop_
_entity.id
_entity.type
_entity.pdbx_description
1 polymer ?
#
loop_
_entity_poly.entity_id
_entity_poly.type
_entity_poly.pdbx_seq_one_letter_code
_entity_poly.pdbx_strand_id
1 'polypeptide(L)'
;MLRSYLKQIFEVTNRGDAREESYYSALERLLNEYTESVGKKGIHITTLPKKTESGNPDFRIWDGKQHIVGYIEAKDPSTEYLDQVEDTEQLKRYRNTFPNVILTNFFEFRLYRNGESIDRVCIARSFIIKKLKTIPPVEKEEDFLKLLEKFFSFSLPKIYSAKTLAVELAKRTRFLKDEVIAEEFKEEENTGKGFILGFYEAFKKYLINNLSKEDFTDLYSQTIAYGLFVARTRSENGFNRKLAYDNIPHTIGILREVFRFISLEDPPRQIESIIDDISEILAVTDVNKIFHKYFHEGKGKDPVVHFYETFLTEYDPKAREKRGVYYTPEPVVSYIVHSLHIILKEYFNRKDGFANGSVTVLDPAAGTLTFLAEASKLAVEEFIKKYGGGGKENFIKEHILKNFYAFELMMAPYAVGHLKMAFLLEELGYRLKGNDRFNLYLTNTLEMEELPETQLPGMASLSEESHLAGRVKKERPILAILGNPPYSGHSSNIGEWISEEIKVYYQVDGKPLGERNPKWLQDDYVKFIRFAQWKIDQAGEGILGFITNHSYLDNPTFRGMRQSLMNSFNEIYILDLHGNSLKKEKCPDGSKDENVFDIQQGVAIALFIKKKDGKKDCKVYHSEIWGLRESKYEWLLEKDIKMTKWKQISPKSEFYLFIPREEKLLRKYENYLKITDIFPVNSVGIITARDDFAIDFDKETLKRRIDLFCNEKMSDEIIAKTFHFENKMDWLKQAREEVKKDESWGNSITQILYRPFDTRWIFYNDAVIERSRKEVMRHMLQENLSLLLTNRHSVGDYNDVFIGDKLIEGHVLSGALGISYVFPLYLYPEKKNPGKQSSGTIMMLFEPEVDYKSKKPNLSESLSRVLNDTFKKVISPEEIFYYIYAVLYSNIYSTKYAEFLKIDFPRIPFTKDYKLFSKMVKYGKRLTDLHLLKSQELNPPVAKLQGKGNNKIEKVKYDQKQKRIYFNQSQYFEGIKKEVWEYQIGGYQVCDKWLKDRKERPLSLENIKHYCQIVTALQRTIKIQKSIDKIYPEVEKEIIENI
;
A
#
# COMPACT_ATOMS: atom_id res chain seq x y z
N MET A 1 14.22 -7.69 -61.66
CA MET A 1 14.12 -7.93 -60.20
C MET A 1 12.90 -8.80 -59.86
N LEU A 2 11.65 -8.30 -59.87
CA LEU A 2 10.46 -9.04 -59.41
C LEU A 2 10.21 -10.39 -60.10
N ARG A 3 10.44 -10.50 -61.42
CA ARG A 3 10.34 -11.78 -62.14
C ARG A 3 11.32 -12.84 -61.61
N SER A 4 12.52 -12.43 -61.22
CA SER A 4 13.55 -13.32 -60.64
C SER A 4 13.16 -13.74 -59.22
N TYR A 5 12.65 -12.79 -58.42
CA TYR A 5 12.14 -13.05 -57.08
C TYR A 5 10.99 -14.07 -57.09
N LEU A 6 9.95 -13.87 -57.91
CA LEU A 6 8.82 -14.82 -57.99
C LEU A 6 9.24 -16.20 -58.52
N LYS A 7 10.25 -16.25 -59.40
CA LYS A 7 10.84 -17.52 -59.85
C LYS A 7 11.52 -18.26 -58.69
N GLN A 8 12.27 -17.54 -57.83
CA GLN A 8 12.89 -18.16 -56.64
C GLN A 8 11.85 -18.62 -55.63
N ILE A 9 10.82 -17.82 -55.35
CA ILE A 9 9.72 -18.24 -54.47
C ILE A 9 9.08 -19.53 -55.01
N PHE A 10 8.81 -19.60 -56.32
CA PHE A 10 8.28 -20.80 -56.97
C PHE A 10 9.22 -22.02 -56.85
N GLU A 11 10.53 -21.85 -57.08
CA GLU A 11 11.53 -22.90 -56.95
C GLU A 11 11.63 -23.43 -55.52
N VAL A 12 11.58 -22.56 -54.52
CA VAL A 12 11.58 -22.95 -53.10
C VAL A 12 10.29 -23.70 -52.75
N THR A 13 9.12 -23.20 -53.17
CA THR A 13 7.84 -23.88 -52.92
C THR A 13 7.77 -25.27 -53.58
N ASN A 14 8.33 -25.45 -54.78
CA ASN A 14 8.30 -26.74 -55.49
C ASN A 14 9.20 -27.83 -54.89
N ARG A 15 10.14 -27.49 -54.00
CA ARG A 15 10.96 -28.49 -53.29
C ARG A 15 10.13 -29.33 -52.32
N GLY A 16 9.00 -28.80 -51.85
CA GLY A 16 7.99 -29.54 -51.07
C GLY A 16 8.27 -29.65 -49.57
N ASP A 17 9.45 -29.22 -49.09
CA ASP A 17 9.90 -29.24 -47.69
C ASP A 17 10.20 -27.83 -47.12
N ALA A 18 9.84 -26.78 -47.87
CA ALA A 18 10.13 -25.40 -47.51
C ALA A 18 9.35 -24.95 -46.25
N ARG A 19 10.06 -24.32 -45.32
CA ARG A 19 9.49 -23.56 -44.21
C ARG A 19 9.51 -22.07 -44.53
N GLU A 20 8.88 -21.25 -43.69
CA GLU A 20 8.86 -19.79 -43.85
C GLU A 20 10.26 -19.20 -44.05
N GLU A 21 11.25 -19.65 -43.27
CA GLU A 21 12.64 -19.18 -43.32
C GLU A 21 13.33 -19.54 -44.64
N SER A 22 12.85 -20.57 -45.34
CA SER A 22 13.39 -20.97 -46.66
C SER A 22 13.19 -19.88 -47.71
N TYR A 23 12.24 -18.97 -47.51
CA TYR A 23 11.95 -17.87 -48.42
C TYR A 23 12.71 -16.58 -48.08
N TYR A 24 13.39 -16.50 -46.92
CA TYR A 24 14.04 -15.26 -46.47
C TYR A 24 15.16 -14.78 -47.40
N SER A 25 15.95 -15.72 -47.92
CA SER A 25 17.02 -15.43 -48.88
C SER A 25 16.51 -14.77 -50.17
N ALA A 26 15.29 -15.13 -50.61
CA ALA A 26 14.68 -14.52 -51.80
C ALA A 26 14.26 -13.08 -51.52
N LEU A 27 13.68 -12.81 -50.34
CA LEU A 27 13.27 -11.47 -49.93
C LEU A 27 14.47 -10.56 -49.68
N GLU A 28 15.50 -11.05 -49.00
CA GLU A 28 16.75 -10.33 -48.78
C GLU A 28 17.40 -9.92 -50.12
N ARG A 29 17.47 -10.86 -51.07
CA ARG A 29 17.97 -10.60 -52.42
C ARG A 29 17.14 -9.56 -53.15
N LEU A 30 15.81 -9.63 -53.07
CA LEU A 30 14.91 -8.62 -53.66
C LEU A 30 15.20 -7.21 -53.12
N LEU A 31 15.37 -7.09 -51.81
CA LEU A 31 15.65 -5.81 -51.16
C LEU A 31 17.05 -5.28 -51.52
N ASN A 32 18.07 -6.15 -51.61
CA ASN A 32 19.41 -5.78 -52.05
C ASN A 32 19.44 -5.35 -53.53
N GLU A 33 18.77 -6.08 -54.43
CA GLU A 33 18.66 -5.70 -55.84
C GLU A 33 17.94 -4.34 -55.98
N TYR A 34 16.93 -4.06 -55.16
CA TYR A 34 16.24 -2.76 -55.15
C TYR A 34 17.18 -1.64 -54.71
N THR A 35 17.88 -1.79 -53.59
CA THR A 35 18.75 -0.73 -53.03
C THR A 35 19.92 -0.40 -53.95
N GLU A 36 20.49 -1.41 -54.60
CA GLU A 36 21.49 -1.24 -55.66
C GLU A 36 20.93 -0.43 -56.84
N SER A 37 19.70 -0.75 -57.28
CA SER A 37 19.07 -0.07 -58.43
C SER A 37 18.79 1.42 -58.20
N VAL A 38 18.51 1.82 -56.95
CA VAL A 38 18.25 3.22 -56.57
C VAL A 38 19.49 3.94 -56.05
N GLY A 39 20.68 3.34 -56.17
CA GLY A 39 21.95 3.95 -55.78
C GLY A 39 22.16 4.10 -54.27
N LYS A 40 21.36 3.42 -53.43
CA LYS A 40 21.53 3.38 -51.97
C LYS A 40 22.57 2.34 -51.59
N LYS A 41 23.84 2.63 -51.88
CA LYS A 41 24.98 1.78 -51.51
C LYS A 41 25.21 1.85 -49.99
N GLY A 42 25.27 0.68 -49.34
CA GLY A 42 25.57 0.56 -47.90
C GLY A 42 24.44 -0.05 -47.06
N ILE A 43 23.24 -0.25 -47.60
CA ILE A 43 22.13 -0.86 -46.86
C ILE A 43 22.55 -2.24 -46.34
N HIS A 44 22.35 -2.48 -45.04
CA HIS A 44 22.62 -3.77 -44.42
C HIS A 44 21.31 -4.39 -43.94
N ILE A 45 21.05 -5.62 -44.36
CA ILE A 45 19.85 -6.38 -43.99
C ILE A 45 20.27 -7.46 -43.01
N THR A 46 19.61 -7.49 -41.85
CA THR A 46 19.83 -8.51 -40.83
C THR A 46 18.59 -9.40 -40.76
N THR A 47 18.75 -10.69 -41.03
CA THR A 47 17.72 -11.72 -40.83
C THR A 47 17.85 -12.31 -39.42
N LEU A 48 16.76 -12.30 -38.66
CA LEU A 48 16.67 -12.82 -37.30
C LEU A 48 15.82 -14.09 -37.33
N PRO A 49 16.42 -15.28 -37.55
CA PRO A 49 15.64 -16.52 -37.67
C PRO A 49 14.87 -16.82 -36.38
N LYS A 50 13.64 -17.34 -36.54
CA LYS A 50 12.72 -17.70 -35.45
C LYS A 50 13.34 -18.69 -34.46
N LYS A 51 13.23 -18.37 -33.18
CA LYS A 51 13.35 -19.33 -32.06
C LYS A 51 12.02 -19.53 -31.31
N THR A 52 11.17 -18.51 -31.24
CA THR A 52 9.92 -18.46 -30.45
C THR A 52 8.84 -17.61 -31.15
N GLU A 53 7.56 -17.76 -30.79
CA GLU A 53 6.44 -16.94 -31.30
C GLU A 53 6.44 -15.48 -30.78
N SER A 54 7.27 -15.19 -29.78
CA SER A 54 7.42 -13.90 -29.09
C SER A 54 8.89 -13.48 -29.19
N GLY A 55 9.21 -12.50 -30.04
CA GLY A 55 10.58 -12.11 -30.35
C GLY A 55 10.65 -10.85 -31.23
N ASN A 56 11.80 -10.56 -31.84
CA ASN A 56 11.94 -9.44 -32.79
C ASN A 56 11.28 -9.74 -34.15
N PRO A 57 10.97 -8.72 -34.97
CA PRO A 57 10.58 -8.92 -36.36
C PRO A 57 11.65 -9.65 -37.18
N ASP A 58 11.25 -10.44 -38.18
CA ASP A 58 12.14 -11.35 -38.93
C ASP A 58 13.30 -10.64 -39.67
N PHE A 59 13.05 -9.43 -40.18
CA PHE A 59 14.07 -8.61 -40.84
C PHE A 59 14.20 -7.26 -40.19
N ARG A 60 15.45 -6.78 -40.17
CA ARG A 60 15.82 -5.42 -39.83
C ARG A 60 16.71 -4.83 -40.90
N ILE A 61 16.44 -3.59 -41.26
CA ILE A 61 17.13 -2.91 -42.36
C ILE A 61 17.83 -1.66 -41.85
N TRP A 62 19.11 -1.54 -42.16
CA TRP A 62 20.00 -0.45 -41.79
C TRP A 62 20.40 0.38 -43.00
N ASP A 63 20.61 1.68 -42.81
CA ASP A 63 21.04 2.62 -43.85
C ASP A 63 22.52 2.50 -44.27
N GLY A 64 23.30 1.68 -43.56
CA GLY A 64 24.75 1.50 -43.79
C GLY A 64 25.66 2.44 -43.03
N LYS A 65 25.11 3.36 -42.25
CA LYS A 65 25.85 4.17 -41.29
C LYS A 65 25.59 3.63 -39.89
N GLN A 66 24.45 4.01 -39.32
CA GLN A 66 24.02 3.64 -37.97
C GLN A 66 22.49 3.79 -37.78
N HIS A 67 21.70 3.95 -38.85
CA HIS A 67 20.26 4.19 -38.72
C HIS A 67 19.40 3.02 -39.19
N ILE A 68 18.37 2.67 -38.41
CA ILE A 68 17.36 1.69 -38.77
C ILE A 68 16.34 2.35 -39.69
N VAL A 69 16.24 1.80 -40.90
CA VAL A 69 15.24 2.17 -41.90
C VAL A 69 13.88 1.62 -41.48
N GLY A 70 13.83 0.39 -40.99
CA GLY A 70 12.60 -0.24 -40.54
C GLY A 70 12.71 -1.75 -40.40
N TYR A 71 11.56 -2.37 -40.14
CA TYR A 71 11.43 -3.79 -39.84
C TYR A 71 10.50 -4.48 -40.83
N ILE A 72 10.70 -5.77 -41.06
CA ILE A 72 9.78 -6.58 -41.85
C ILE A 72 9.44 -7.85 -41.08
N GLU A 73 8.14 -8.08 -40.90
CA GLU A 73 7.60 -9.35 -40.45
C GLU A 73 7.13 -10.14 -41.67
N ALA A 74 7.69 -11.31 -41.87
CA ALA A 74 7.30 -12.23 -42.93
C ALA A 74 6.43 -13.35 -42.35
N LYS A 75 5.43 -13.77 -43.13
CA LYS A 75 4.62 -14.95 -42.84
C LYS A 75 4.75 -15.93 -43.98
N ASP A 76 4.47 -17.19 -43.68
CA ASP A 76 4.49 -18.25 -44.69
C ASP A 76 3.75 -17.81 -45.98
N PRO A 77 4.33 -18.02 -47.18
CA PRO A 77 3.68 -17.68 -48.45
C PRO A 77 2.31 -18.31 -48.67
N SER A 78 1.98 -19.35 -47.90
CA SER A 78 0.67 -19.99 -47.88
C SER A 78 -0.40 -19.23 -47.10
N THR A 79 -0.03 -18.24 -46.28
CA THR A 79 -0.94 -17.38 -45.54
C THR A 79 -1.82 -16.55 -46.50
N GLU A 80 -3.08 -16.91 -46.68
CA GLU A 80 -3.98 -16.24 -47.64
C GLU A 80 -4.53 -14.90 -47.12
N TYR A 81 -4.78 -14.77 -45.82
CA TYR A 81 -5.44 -13.60 -45.23
C TYR A 81 -4.52 -12.90 -44.22
N LEU A 82 -3.71 -11.96 -44.72
CA LEU A 82 -2.91 -11.10 -43.83
C LEU A 82 -3.78 -10.23 -42.90
N ASP A 83 -5.06 -10.05 -43.18
CA ASP A 83 -6.00 -9.32 -42.30
C ASP A 83 -6.13 -9.99 -40.92
N GLN A 84 -6.09 -11.32 -40.85
CA GLN A 84 -6.12 -12.03 -39.56
C GLN A 84 -4.80 -11.86 -38.80
N VAL A 85 -3.68 -11.80 -39.54
CA VAL A 85 -2.35 -11.58 -38.95
C VAL A 85 -2.25 -10.17 -38.37
N GLU A 86 -2.88 -9.18 -39.00
CA GLU A 86 -2.94 -7.81 -38.49
C GLU A 86 -3.58 -7.67 -37.12
N ASP A 87 -4.55 -8.52 -36.83
CA ASP A 87 -5.25 -8.52 -35.56
C ASP A 87 -4.58 -9.40 -34.50
N THR A 88 -3.52 -10.14 -34.84
CA THR A 88 -2.73 -10.87 -33.86
C THR A 88 -2.08 -9.94 -32.85
N GLU A 89 -1.96 -10.40 -31.61
CA GLU A 89 -1.27 -9.66 -30.55
C GLU A 89 0.18 -9.36 -30.93
N GLN A 90 0.87 -10.30 -31.60
CA GLN A 90 2.24 -10.11 -32.08
C GLN A 90 2.38 -8.89 -33.00
N LEU A 91 1.57 -8.78 -34.06
CA LEU A 91 1.69 -7.67 -35.00
C LEU A 91 1.19 -6.34 -34.41
N LYS A 92 0.14 -6.37 -33.58
CA LYS A 92 -0.27 -5.18 -32.80
C LYS A 92 0.89 -4.65 -31.96
N ARG A 93 1.64 -5.53 -31.28
CA ARG A 93 2.85 -5.13 -30.53
C ARG A 93 3.90 -4.51 -31.44
N TYR A 94 4.27 -5.15 -32.55
CA TYR A 94 5.30 -4.61 -33.46
C TYR A 94 4.93 -3.24 -34.03
N ARG A 95 3.67 -3.06 -34.46
CA ARG A 95 3.15 -1.78 -34.96
C ARG A 95 3.15 -0.67 -33.89
N ASN A 96 2.98 -1.04 -32.62
CA ASN A 96 3.00 -0.09 -31.51
C ASN A 96 4.42 0.28 -31.05
N THR A 97 5.36 -0.66 -31.15
CA THR A 97 6.75 -0.50 -30.69
C THR A 97 7.64 0.14 -31.76
N PHE A 98 7.55 -0.35 -33.01
CA PHE A 98 8.45 0.05 -34.09
C PHE A 98 7.77 1.05 -35.04
N PRO A 99 8.47 2.13 -35.43
CA PRO A 99 7.84 3.25 -36.12
C PRO A 99 7.70 3.05 -37.63
N ASN A 100 8.35 2.04 -38.23
CA ASN A 100 8.28 1.75 -39.66
C ASN A 100 8.38 0.22 -39.87
N VAL A 101 7.26 -0.43 -40.20
CA VAL A 101 7.14 -1.91 -40.26
C VAL A 101 6.46 -2.33 -41.56
N ILE A 102 6.97 -3.36 -42.22
CA ILE A 102 6.28 -4.06 -43.31
C ILE A 102 5.77 -5.41 -42.80
N LEU A 103 4.52 -5.76 -43.10
CA LEU A 103 4.02 -7.12 -43.02
C LEU A 103 3.96 -7.72 -44.43
N THR A 104 4.48 -8.93 -44.62
CA THR A 104 4.39 -9.61 -45.90
C THR A 104 4.17 -11.13 -45.81
N ASN A 105 3.47 -11.70 -46.78
CA ASN A 105 3.45 -13.14 -47.07
C ASN A 105 4.23 -13.45 -48.36
N PHE A 106 5.26 -12.66 -48.68
CA PHE A 106 6.08 -12.72 -49.90
C PHE A 106 5.37 -12.28 -51.20
N PHE A 107 4.04 -12.16 -51.21
CA PHE A 107 3.26 -11.70 -52.37
C PHE A 107 2.54 -10.38 -52.13
N GLU A 108 2.08 -10.17 -50.90
CA GLU A 108 1.43 -8.95 -50.45
C GLU A 108 2.33 -8.26 -49.43
N PHE A 109 2.48 -6.94 -49.55
CA PHE A 109 3.30 -6.11 -48.68
C PHE A 109 2.44 -4.97 -48.14
N ARG A 110 2.42 -4.81 -46.82
CA ARG A 110 1.67 -3.77 -46.13
C ARG A 110 2.63 -2.93 -45.29
N LEU A 111 2.72 -1.63 -45.58
CA LEU A 111 3.58 -0.69 -44.88
C LEU A 111 2.80 0.02 -43.78
N TYR A 112 3.39 0.01 -42.58
CA TYR A 112 2.91 0.68 -41.39
C TYR A 112 3.90 1.72 -40.92
N ARG A 113 3.41 2.89 -40.49
CA ARG A 113 4.22 3.89 -39.77
C ARG A 113 3.52 4.35 -38.51
N ASN A 114 4.22 4.30 -37.38
CA ASN A 114 3.68 4.67 -36.06
C ASN A 114 2.32 4.03 -35.76
N GLY A 115 2.12 2.78 -36.16
CA GLY A 115 0.87 2.04 -36.00
C GLY A 115 -0.17 2.23 -37.11
N GLU A 116 -0.04 3.25 -37.96
CA GLU A 116 -1.00 3.55 -39.03
C GLU A 116 -0.64 2.87 -40.35
N SER A 117 -1.64 2.40 -41.09
CA SER A 117 -1.44 1.81 -42.43
C SER A 117 -1.16 2.91 -43.45
N ILE A 118 -0.03 2.83 -44.14
CA ILE A 118 0.44 3.84 -45.09
C ILE A 118 0.25 3.40 -46.53
N ASP A 119 0.53 2.12 -46.81
CA ASP A 119 0.44 1.59 -48.16
C ASP A 119 0.26 0.06 -48.17
N ARG A 120 -0.33 -0.47 -49.25
CA ARG A 120 -0.56 -1.90 -49.44
C ARG A 120 -0.48 -2.27 -50.91
N VAL A 121 0.36 -3.24 -51.24
CA VAL A 121 0.52 -3.74 -52.61
C VAL A 121 0.56 -5.26 -52.64
N CYS A 122 -0.04 -5.85 -53.68
CA CYS A 122 0.04 -7.28 -53.96
C CYS A 122 0.72 -7.43 -55.31
N ILE A 123 1.92 -8.02 -55.33
CA ILE A 123 2.79 -8.13 -56.51
C ILE A 123 2.56 -9.39 -57.34
N ALA A 124 1.81 -10.36 -56.80
CA ALA A 124 1.43 -11.59 -57.46
C ALA A 124 0.34 -12.32 -56.65
N ARG A 125 -0.42 -13.22 -57.28
CA ARG A 125 -1.44 -14.01 -56.60
C ARG A 125 -0.88 -15.37 -56.15
N SER A 126 -0.87 -15.60 -54.84
CA SER A 126 -0.33 -16.83 -54.22
C SER A 126 -1.00 -18.12 -54.73
N PHE A 127 -2.28 -18.06 -55.16
CA PHE A 127 -2.98 -19.24 -55.69
C PHE A 127 -2.37 -19.79 -56.99
N ILE A 128 -1.66 -18.97 -57.78
CA ILE A 128 -1.07 -19.40 -59.06
C ILE A 128 0.06 -20.40 -58.80
N ILE A 129 0.92 -20.12 -57.83
CA ILE A 129 1.97 -21.07 -57.42
C ILE A 129 1.35 -22.33 -56.81
N LYS A 130 0.34 -22.19 -55.95
CA LYS A 130 -0.27 -23.32 -55.24
C LYS A 130 -1.09 -24.26 -56.12
N LYS A 131 -2.00 -23.69 -56.92
CA LYS A 131 -3.01 -24.46 -57.69
C LYS A 131 -2.57 -24.73 -59.12
N LEU A 132 -1.95 -23.73 -59.76
CA LEU A 132 -1.55 -23.83 -61.17
C LEU A 132 -0.11 -24.34 -61.33
N LYS A 133 0.69 -24.38 -60.25
CA LYS A 133 2.08 -24.84 -60.23
C LYS A 133 2.94 -24.19 -61.31
N THR A 134 2.74 -22.89 -61.53
CA THR A 134 3.51 -22.07 -62.46
C THR A 134 4.00 -20.79 -61.79
N ILE A 135 4.99 -20.14 -62.40
CA ILE A 135 5.51 -18.85 -61.92
C ILE A 135 4.41 -17.79 -62.14
N PRO A 136 4.01 -17.04 -61.10
CA PRO A 136 2.96 -16.04 -61.21
C PRO A 136 3.46 -14.84 -62.03
N PRO A 137 2.60 -14.22 -62.86
CA PRO A 137 2.93 -12.96 -63.50
C PRO A 137 3.10 -11.86 -62.45
N VAL A 138 4.02 -10.94 -62.72
CA VAL A 138 4.20 -9.74 -61.89
C VAL A 138 2.99 -8.83 -62.06
N GLU A 139 2.40 -8.41 -60.94
CA GLU A 139 1.35 -7.41 -60.85
C GLU A 139 1.88 -6.17 -60.12
N LYS A 140 1.35 -4.98 -60.45
CA LYS A 140 1.55 -3.73 -59.68
C LYS A 140 3.02 -3.38 -59.36
N GLU A 141 3.92 -3.58 -60.32
CA GLU A 141 5.36 -3.31 -60.15
C GLU A 141 5.64 -1.86 -59.75
N GLU A 142 5.00 -0.88 -60.38
CA GLU A 142 5.17 0.54 -60.03
C GLU A 142 4.74 0.87 -58.60
N ASP A 143 3.61 0.29 -58.14
CA ASP A 143 3.10 0.52 -56.78
C ASP A 143 4.03 -0.10 -55.73
N PHE A 144 4.62 -1.26 -56.03
CA PHE A 144 5.59 -1.90 -55.15
C PHE A 144 6.88 -1.09 -55.02
N LEU A 145 7.40 -0.55 -56.13
CA LEU A 145 8.57 0.32 -56.10
C LEU A 145 8.30 1.60 -55.29
N LYS A 146 7.10 2.18 -55.40
CA LYS A 146 6.66 3.32 -54.57
C LYS A 146 6.57 2.95 -53.08
N LEU A 147 6.06 1.75 -52.75
CA LEU A 147 6.01 1.28 -51.37
C LEU A 147 7.43 1.12 -50.79
N LEU A 148 8.35 0.51 -51.52
CA LEU A 148 9.75 0.41 -51.10
C LEU A 148 10.42 1.78 -50.99
N GLU A 149 10.13 2.71 -51.91
CA GLU A 149 10.65 4.08 -51.83
C GLU A 149 10.18 4.77 -50.54
N LYS A 150 8.89 4.63 -50.19
CA LYS A 150 8.36 5.09 -48.90
C LYS A 150 9.08 4.38 -47.75
N PHE A 151 9.24 3.06 -47.77
CA PHE A 151 9.92 2.35 -46.69
C PHE A 151 11.36 2.82 -46.49
N PHE A 152 12.15 2.87 -47.56
CA PHE A 152 13.57 3.24 -47.54
C PHE A 152 13.85 4.74 -47.40
N SER A 153 12.85 5.61 -47.54
CA SER A 153 12.98 7.05 -47.26
C SER A 153 12.68 7.42 -45.80
N PHE A 154 12.27 6.46 -44.99
CA PHE A 154 12.03 6.69 -43.58
C PHE A 154 13.34 6.92 -42.81
N SER A 155 13.30 7.88 -41.89
CA SER A 155 14.31 8.10 -40.87
C SER A 155 13.60 8.45 -39.57
N LEU A 156 14.14 8.02 -38.43
CA LEU A 156 13.59 8.40 -37.13
C LEU A 156 13.52 9.95 -37.01
N PRO A 157 12.36 10.52 -36.65
CA PRO A 157 12.26 11.96 -36.43
C PRO A 157 13.11 12.35 -35.20
N LYS A 158 13.75 13.53 -35.26
CA LYS A 158 14.45 14.09 -34.09
C LYS A 158 13.49 14.22 -32.92
N ILE A 159 13.90 13.72 -31.76
CA ILE A 159 13.13 13.82 -30.52
C ILE A 159 13.48 15.15 -29.83
N TYR A 160 12.49 16.02 -29.66
CA TYR A 160 12.70 17.39 -29.14
C TYR A 160 12.33 17.57 -27.67
N SER A 161 11.72 16.58 -27.02
CA SER A 161 11.25 16.69 -25.63
C SER A 161 11.54 15.44 -24.79
N ALA A 162 11.75 15.64 -23.48
CA ALA A 162 11.90 14.54 -22.52
C ALA A 162 10.69 13.61 -22.52
N LYS A 163 9.48 14.16 -22.62
CA LYS A 163 8.24 13.37 -22.62
C LYS A 163 8.19 12.42 -23.81
N THR A 164 8.49 12.91 -25.01
CA THR A 164 8.52 12.08 -26.22
C THR A 164 9.61 11.01 -26.11
N LEU A 165 10.80 11.37 -25.61
CA LEU A 165 11.88 10.40 -25.37
C LEU A 165 11.47 9.31 -24.38
N ALA A 166 10.86 9.70 -23.26
CA ALA A 166 10.39 8.80 -22.22
C ALA A 166 9.37 7.79 -22.75
N VAL A 167 8.40 8.24 -23.57
CA VAL A 167 7.41 7.37 -24.23
C VAL A 167 8.09 6.36 -25.15
N GLU A 168 9.01 6.82 -26.01
CA GLU A 168 9.66 5.94 -27.00
C GLU A 168 10.63 4.94 -26.36
N LEU A 169 11.35 5.34 -25.30
CA LEU A 169 12.13 4.41 -24.48
C LEU A 169 11.23 3.41 -23.76
N ALA A 170 10.15 3.87 -23.12
CA ALA A 170 9.24 3.00 -22.36
C ALA A 170 8.64 1.88 -23.23
N LYS A 171 8.24 2.18 -24.46
CA LYS A 171 7.75 1.17 -25.43
C LYS A 171 8.78 0.07 -25.67
N ARG A 172 10.02 0.44 -25.96
CA ARG A 172 11.10 -0.52 -26.27
C ARG A 172 11.62 -1.25 -25.06
N THR A 173 11.66 -0.60 -23.89
CA THR A 173 12.01 -1.28 -22.65
C THR A 173 10.95 -2.31 -22.26
N ARG A 174 9.66 -2.07 -22.55
CA ARG A 174 8.61 -3.09 -22.33
C ARG A 174 8.81 -4.27 -23.27
N PHE A 175 9.07 -3.99 -24.55
CA PHE A 175 9.37 -5.03 -25.52
C PHE A 175 10.61 -5.85 -25.13
N LEU A 176 11.69 -5.18 -24.69
CA LEU A 176 12.88 -5.82 -24.14
C LEU A 176 12.52 -6.73 -22.95
N LYS A 177 11.68 -6.25 -22.03
CA LYS A 177 11.24 -7.05 -20.86
C LYS A 177 10.44 -8.28 -21.26
N ASP A 178 9.32 -8.04 -21.93
CA ASP A 178 8.25 -9.02 -22.07
C ASP A 178 8.56 -10.05 -23.16
N GLU A 179 9.27 -9.64 -24.22
CA GLU A 179 9.42 -10.45 -25.44
C GLU A 179 10.85 -10.94 -25.65
N VAL A 180 11.85 -10.32 -25.01
CA VAL A 180 13.26 -10.67 -25.24
C VAL A 180 13.89 -11.27 -23.99
N ILE A 181 13.97 -10.50 -22.89
CA ILE A 181 14.60 -10.96 -21.65
C ILE A 181 13.79 -12.07 -21.00
N ALA A 182 12.47 -12.00 -20.98
CA ALA A 182 11.64 -13.06 -20.40
C ALA A 182 11.75 -14.40 -21.15
N GLU A 183 11.88 -14.38 -22.47
CA GLU A 183 12.04 -15.60 -23.28
C GLU A 183 13.47 -16.15 -23.17
N GLU A 184 14.49 -15.31 -23.27
CA GLU A 184 15.89 -15.74 -23.08
C GLU A 184 16.09 -16.33 -21.68
N PHE A 185 15.49 -15.73 -20.66
CA PHE A 185 15.54 -16.25 -19.30
C PHE A 185 14.93 -17.65 -19.18
N LYS A 186 13.81 -17.93 -19.86
CA LYS A 186 13.23 -19.28 -19.92
C LYS A 186 14.15 -20.27 -20.64
N GLU A 187 14.82 -19.85 -21.72
CA GLU A 187 15.80 -20.68 -22.42
C GLU A 187 17.01 -21.03 -21.53
N GLU A 188 17.58 -20.04 -20.85
CA GLU A 188 18.70 -20.23 -19.91
C GLU A 188 18.31 -21.14 -18.73
N GLU A 189 17.07 -21.06 -18.24
CA GLU A 189 16.54 -21.98 -17.22
C GLU A 189 16.47 -23.43 -17.72
N ASN A 190 16.01 -23.65 -18.96
CA ASN A 190 15.92 -24.99 -19.53
C ASN A 190 17.29 -25.65 -19.71
N THR A 191 18.34 -24.85 -19.96
CA THR A 191 19.72 -25.34 -20.08
C THR A 191 20.47 -25.36 -18.75
N GLY A 192 19.94 -24.68 -17.72
CA GLY A 192 20.51 -24.58 -16.37
C GLY A 192 21.76 -23.70 -16.27
N LYS A 193 22.10 -22.94 -17.33
CA LYS A 193 23.25 -22.05 -17.38
C LYS A 193 22.96 -20.86 -18.28
N GLY A 194 23.32 -19.67 -17.81
CA GLY A 194 23.16 -18.45 -18.59
C GLY A 194 23.52 -17.20 -17.80
N PHE A 195 23.74 -16.09 -18.51
CA PHE A 195 24.20 -14.85 -17.89
C PHE A 195 23.06 -14.19 -17.10
N ILE A 196 21.86 -14.17 -17.67
CA ILE A 196 20.68 -13.55 -17.06
C ILE A 196 20.23 -14.39 -15.85
N LEU A 197 20.27 -15.72 -15.96
CA LEU A 197 20.01 -16.66 -14.87
C LEU A 197 20.98 -16.46 -13.70
N GLY A 198 22.28 -16.32 -13.97
CA GLY A 198 23.28 -16.06 -12.93
C GLY A 198 23.02 -14.75 -12.16
N PHE A 199 22.64 -13.68 -12.86
CA PHE A 199 22.23 -12.42 -12.22
C PHE A 199 20.97 -12.58 -11.36
N TYR A 200 19.96 -13.29 -11.85
CA TYR A 200 18.74 -13.54 -11.08
C TYR A 200 19.03 -14.30 -9.78
N GLU A 201 19.81 -15.38 -9.87
CA GLU A 201 20.18 -16.17 -8.70
C GLU A 201 20.95 -15.33 -7.67
N ALA A 202 21.87 -14.48 -8.13
CA ALA A 202 22.60 -13.56 -7.28
C ALA A 202 21.67 -12.55 -6.59
N PHE A 203 20.80 -11.87 -7.34
CA PHE A 203 19.88 -10.88 -6.79
C PHE A 203 18.89 -11.51 -5.81
N LYS A 204 18.32 -12.66 -6.18
CA LYS A 204 17.36 -13.37 -5.34
C LYS A 204 17.98 -13.83 -4.05
N LYS A 205 19.17 -14.41 -4.10
CA LYS A 205 19.80 -14.97 -2.90
C LYS A 205 20.30 -13.89 -1.93
N TYR A 206 20.71 -12.73 -2.44
CA TYR A 206 21.55 -11.82 -1.66
C TYR A 206 21.05 -10.38 -1.53
N LEU A 207 20.09 -9.97 -2.37
CA LEU A 207 19.45 -8.65 -2.25
C LEU A 207 17.98 -8.83 -1.86
N ILE A 208 17.23 -9.65 -2.61
CA ILE A 208 15.77 -9.75 -2.52
C ILE A 208 15.33 -11.23 -2.48
N ASN A 209 15.24 -11.83 -1.29
CA ASN A 209 14.89 -13.26 -1.10
C ASN A 209 13.62 -13.72 -1.84
N ASN A 210 12.61 -12.86 -1.94
CA ASN A 210 11.34 -13.15 -2.58
C ASN A 210 11.22 -12.55 -3.99
N LEU A 211 12.34 -12.29 -4.67
CA LEU A 211 12.33 -11.74 -6.02
C LEU A 211 11.65 -12.71 -6.99
N SER A 212 10.54 -12.27 -7.58
CA SER A 212 9.87 -13.02 -8.62
C SER A 212 10.63 -12.89 -9.94
N LYS A 213 10.43 -13.84 -10.84
CA LYS A 213 11.05 -13.81 -12.17
C LYS A 213 10.60 -12.57 -12.95
N GLU A 214 9.30 -12.27 -12.91
CA GLU A 214 8.72 -11.09 -13.55
C GLU A 214 9.29 -9.78 -12.99
N ASP A 215 9.50 -9.70 -11.66
CA ASP A 215 10.11 -8.52 -11.05
C ASP A 215 11.58 -8.37 -11.44
N PHE A 216 12.31 -9.49 -11.61
CA PHE A 216 13.70 -9.48 -12.05
C PHE A 216 13.83 -9.07 -13.53
N THR A 217 13.05 -9.64 -14.44
CA THR A 217 13.10 -9.27 -15.87
C THR A 217 12.78 -7.78 -16.06
N ASP A 218 11.85 -7.26 -15.27
CA ASP A 218 11.54 -5.84 -15.21
C ASP A 218 12.72 -4.98 -14.71
N LEU A 219 13.31 -5.35 -13.56
CA LEU A 219 14.49 -4.67 -13.00
C LEU A 219 15.68 -4.66 -13.97
N TYR A 220 15.95 -5.79 -14.60
CA TYR A 220 17.06 -5.95 -15.54
C TYR A 220 16.86 -5.10 -16.80
N SER A 221 15.65 -5.12 -17.37
CA SER A 221 15.32 -4.34 -18.57
C SER A 221 15.37 -2.83 -18.33
N GLN A 222 14.87 -2.37 -17.17
CA GLN A 222 15.00 -0.97 -16.77
C GLN A 222 16.47 -0.57 -16.62
N THR A 223 17.30 -1.44 -16.03
CA THR A 223 18.74 -1.18 -15.85
C THR A 223 19.45 -0.98 -17.18
N ILE A 224 19.15 -1.79 -18.20
CA ILE A 224 19.72 -1.63 -19.55
C ILE A 224 19.29 -0.30 -20.16
N ALA A 225 18.00 0.01 -20.15
CA ALA A 225 17.47 1.24 -20.74
C ALA A 225 18.10 2.49 -20.10
N TYR A 226 18.17 2.51 -18.78
CA TYR A 226 18.76 3.64 -18.05
C TYR A 226 20.28 3.69 -18.15
N GLY A 227 20.97 2.55 -18.15
CA GLY A 227 22.41 2.52 -18.38
C GLY A 227 22.76 3.07 -19.77
N LEU A 228 21.97 2.75 -20.80
CA LEU A 228 22.17 3.29 -22.15
C LEU A 228 21.94 4.80 -22.17
N PHE A 229 20.89 5.26 -21.50
CA PHE A 229 20.61 6.68 -21.35
C PHE A 229 21.78 7.40 -20.65
N VAL A 230 22.27 6.86 -19.52
CA VAL A 230 23.45 7.36 -18.78
C VAL A 230 24.67 7.43 -19.70
N ALA A 231 24.98 6.34 -20.42
CA ALA A 231 26.09 6.31 -21.35
C ALA A 231 25.95 7.38 -22.45
N ARG A 232 24.73 7.59 -22.97
CA ARG A 232 24.46 8.62 -23.98
C ARG A 232 24.73 10.03 -23.45
N THR A 233 24.41 10.33 -22.20
CA THR A 233 24.66 11.66 -21.60
C THR A 233 26.14 12.04 -21.56
N ARG A 234 27.03 11.04 -21.57
CA ARG A 234 28.48 11.22 -21.47
C ARG A 234 29.20 11.10 -22.82
N SER A 235 28.50 10.67 -23.87
CA SER A 235 29.05 10.62 -25.22
C SER A 235 29.00 12.01 -25.87
N GLU A 236 30.16 12.49 -26.32
CA GLU A 236 30.29 13.75 -27.06
C GLU A 236 30.00 13.58 -28.57
N ASN A 237 30.23 12.40 -29.16
CA ASN A 237 30.12 12.13 -30.60
C ASN A 237 29.51 10.76 -30.90
N GLY A 238 28.39 10.72 -31.63
CA GLY A 238 27.71 9.46 -32.00
C GLY A 238 27.26 8.64 -30.77
N PHE A 239 26.39 7.66 -30.97
CA PHE A 239 26.04 6.73 -29.90
C PHE A 239 25.57 5.41 -30.51
N ASN A 240 26.07 4.31 -29.98
CA ASN A 240 25.63 2.97 -30.31
C ASN A 240 25.91 2.05 -29.12
N ARG A 241 25.40 0.82 -29.20
CA ARG A 241 25.57 -0.21 -28.16
C ARG A 241 27.03 -0.43 -27.77
N LYS A 242 27.95 -0.55 -28.74
CA LYS A 242 29.37 -0.82 -28.47
C LYS A 242 30.04 0.32 -27.70
N LEU A 243 29.74 1.57 -28.06
CA LEU A 243 30.22 2.77 -27.38
C LEU A 243 29.60 2.95 -25.99
N ALA A 244 28.48 2.29 -25.69
CA ALA A 244 27.81 2.46 -24.40
C ALA A 244 28.73 2.04 -23.24
N TYR A 245 29.44 0.91 -23.39
CA TYR A 245 30.38 0.42 -22.37
C TYR A 245 31.47 1.43 -22.01
N ASP A 246 32.05 2.10 -23.02
CA ASP A 246 33.15 3.06 -22.82
C ASP A 246 32.70 4.32 -22.06
N ASN A 247 31.40 4.63 -22.13
CA ASN A 247 30.80 5.79 -21.47
C ASN A 247 30.25 5.48 -20.06
N ILE A 248 30.30 4.21 -19.61
CA ILE A 248 29.97 3.81 -18.24
C ILE A 248 31.23 3.92 -17.35
N PRO A 249 31.17 4.62 -16.20
CA PRO A 249 32.30 4.76 -15.30
C PRO A 249 32.80 3.42 -14.80
N HIS A 250 34.11 3.32 -14.72
CA HIS A 250 34.80 2.12 -14.26
C HIS A 250 34.51 1.78 -12.79
N THR A 251 34.04 2.77 -12.03
CA THR A 251 33.74 2.69 -10.60
C THR A 251 32.34 2.17 -10.26
N ILE A 252 31.51 1.87 -11.27
CA ILE A 252 30.16 1.32 -11.11
C ILE A 252 30.15 -0.13 -11.62
N GLY A 253 30.72 -1.04 -10.83
CA GLY A 253 31.06 -2.42 -11.26
C GLY A 253 29.90 -3.21 -11.87
N ILE A 254 28.75 -3.25 -11.20
CA ILE A 254 27.61 -4.08 -11.64
C ILE A 254 27.03 -3.56 -12.98
N LEU A 255 26.89 -2.24 -13.14
CA LEU A 255 26.48 -1.68 -14.44
C LEU A 255 27.50 -2.02 -15.51
N ARG A 256 28.78 -1.96 -15.18
CA ARG A 256 29.85 -2.24 -16.13
C ARG A 256 29.87 -3.70 -16.57
N GLU A 257 29.54 -4.65 -15.69
CA GLU A 257 29.38 -6.06 -16.04
C GLU A 257 28.19 -6.28 -16.98
N VAL A 258 27.02 -5.68 -16.68
CA VAL A 258 25.85 -5.73 -17.58
C VAL A 258 26.21 -5.15 -18.95
N PHE A 259 26.89 -3.99 -18.97
CA PHE A 259 27.28 -3.33 -20.22
C PHE A 259 28.38 -4.05 -20.97
N ARG A 260 29.26 -4.79 -20.28
CA ARG A 260 30.25 -5.66 -20.92
C ARG A 260 29.57 -6.77 -21.71
N PHE A 261 28.62 -7.48 -21.08
CA PHE A 261 27.87 -8.55 -21.72
C PHE A 261 27.11 -8.05 -22.95
N ILE A 262 26.37 -6.94 -22.84
CA ILE A 262 25.57 -6.46 -23.97
C ILE A 262 26.39 -5.73 -25.05
N SER A 263 27.60 -5.24 -24.77
CA SER A 263 28.36 -4.38 -25.70
C SER A 263 29.60 -5.04 -26.29
N LEU A 264 30.34 -5.81 -25.49
CA LEU A 264 31.65 -6.36 -25.85
C LEU A 264 31.65 -7.88 -26.06
N GLU A 265 30.72 -8.60 -25.44
CA GLU A 265 30.55 -10.03 -25.61
C GLU A 265 29.55 -10.33 -26.76
N ASP A 266 29.18 -11.59 -26.94
CA ASP A 266 28.24 -12.04 -27.97
C ASP A 266 26.87 -12.38 -27.34
N PRO A 267 26.04 -11.37 -26.99
CA PRO A 267 24.71 -11.64 -26.48
C PRO A 267 23.83 -12.28 -27.57
N PRO A 268 22.74 -12.97 -27.19
CA PRO A 268 21.74 -13.46 -28.13
C PRO A 268 21.31 -12.38 -29.13
N ARG A 269 21.21 -12.73 -30.41
CA ARG A 269 20.88 -11.78 -31.51
C ARG A 269 19.60 -10.97 -31.23
N GLN A 270 18.65 -11.53 -30.50
CA GLN A 270 17.42 -10.84 -30.14
C GLN A 270 17.65 -9.70 -29.13
N ILE A 271 18.54 -9.91 -28.15
CA ILE A 271 18.96 -8.90 -27.17
C ILE A 271 19.74 -7.79 -27.88
N GLU A 272 20.72 -8.17 -28.71
CA GLU A 272 21.51 -7.22 -29.50
C GLU A 272 20.60 -6.28 -30.30
N SER A 273 19.63 -6.87 -30.98
CA SER A 273 18.62 -6.17 -31.75
C SER A 273 17.91 -5.07 -30.96
N ILE A 274 17.22 -5.40 -29.88
CA ILE A 274 16.40 -4.39 -29.21
C ILE A 274 17.27 -3.32 -28.51
N ILE A 275 18.47 -3.68 -28.04
CA ILE A 275 19.42 -2.75 -27.43
C ILE A 275 19.97 -1.75 -28.46
N ASP A 276 20.26 -2.21 -29.67
CA ASP A 276 20.67 -1.35 -30.78
C ASP A 276 19.58 -0.33 -31.16
N ASP A 277 18.30 -0.75 -31.17
CA ASP A 277 17.17 0.14 -31.45
C ASP A 277 16.98 1.20 -30.33
N ILE A 278 17.12 0.80 -29.06
CA ILE A 278 17.14 1.75 -27.94
C ILE A 278 18.32 2.73 -28.09
N SER A 279 19.50 2.23 -28.48
CA SER A 279 20.70 3.05 -28.66
C SER A 279 20.52 4.07 -29.80
N GLU A 280 19.86 3.71 -30.89
CA GLU A 280 19.63 4.63 -32.00
C GLU A 280 18.73 5.81 -31.60
N ILE A 281 17.67 5.54 -30.84
CA ILE A 281 16.79 6.60 -30.32
C ILE A 281 17.56 7.60 -29.48
N LEU A 282 18.46 7.09 -28.64
CA LEU A 282 19.34 7.92 -27.85
C LEU A 282 20.34 8.68 -28.72
N ALA A 283 20.83 8.08 -29.81
CA ALA A 283 21.76 8.71 -30.75
C ALA A 283 21.14 9.90 -31.48
N VAL A 284 19.88 9.79 -31.96
CA VAL A 284 19.17 10.86 -32.68
C VAL A 284 18.57 11.92 -31.74
N THR A 285 18.68 11.73 -30.43
CA THR A 285 18.19 12.65 -29.41
C THR A 285 19.29 13.56 -28.89
N ASP A 286 18.99 14.85 -28.79
CA ASP A 286 19.86 15.83 -28.13
C ASP A 286 19.56 15.87 -26.62
N VAL A 287 20.09 14.87 -25.91
CA VAL A 287 19.84 14.66 -24.48
C VAL A 287 20.33 15.85 -23.64
N ASN A 288 21.47 16.44 -24.01
CA ASN A 288 22.02 17.62 -23.32
C ASN A 288 21.11 18.84 -23.47
N LYS A 289 20.54 19.08 -24.66
CA LYS A 289 19.55 20.15 -24.85
C LYS A 289 18.26 19.90 -24.10
N ILE A 290 17.80 18.64 -24.02
CA ILE A 290 16.63 18.28 -23.20
C ILE A 290 16.91 18.66 -21.75
N PHE A 291 18.04 18.24 -21.19
CA PHE A 291 18.38 18.56 -19.80
C PHE A 291 18.63 20.04 -19.55
N HIS A 292 19.36 20.75 -20.42
CA HIS A 292 19.53 22.20 -20.31
C HIS A 292 18.20 22.94 -20.32
N LYS A 293 17.28 22.55 -21.23
CA LYS A 293 15.95 23.16 -21.30
C LYS A 293 15.18 22.92 -20.00
N TYR A 294 15.21 21.71 -19.47
CA TYR A 294 14.58 21.39 -18.18
C TYR A 294 15.20 22.15 -17.01
N PHE A 295 16.51 22.31 -17.00
CA PHE A 295 17.22 23.03 -15.95
C PHE A 295 16.84 24.51 -15.92
N HIS A 296 16.73 25.15 -17.10
CA HIS A 296 16.40 26.58 -17.19
C HIS A 296 14.89 26.87 -17.10
N GLU A 297 14.01 25.99 -17.59
CA GLU A 297 12.55 26.18 -17.57
C GLU A 297 11.86 25.54 -16.34
N GLY A 298 12.49 24.56 -15.70
CA GLY A 298 11.86 23.58 -14.80
C GLY A 298 11.61 24.02 -13.35
N LYS A 299 11.67 25.32 -13.03
CA LYS A 299 11.36 25.86 -11.68
C LYS A 299 12.02 25.05 -10.52
N GLY A 300 13.29 24.67 -10.65
CA GLY A 300 14.06 24.00 -9.58
C GLY A 300 14.03 22.47 -9.53
N LYS A 301 13.31 21.78 -10.43
CA LYS A 301 13.28 20.30 -10.44
C LYS A 301 14.55 19.69 -11.04
N ASP A 302 15.08 18.66 -10.36
CA ASP A 302 16.19 17.84 -10.86
C ASP A 302 15.81 17.19 -12.21
N PRO A 303 16.53 17.50 -13.30
CA PRO A 303 16.16 17.08 -14.65
C PRO A 303 16.31 15.57 -14.85
N VAL A 304 17.24 14.92 -14.15
CA VAL A 304 17.47 13.46 -14.22
C VAL A 304 16.33 12.71 -13.54
N VAL A 305 15.97 13.15 -12.33
CA VAL A 305 14.87 12.57 -11.56
C VAL A 305 13.54 12.74 -12.31
N HIS A 306 13.27 13.94 -12.83
CA HIS A 306 12.00 14.20 -13.51
C HIS A 306 11.86 13.43 -14.83
N PHE A 307 12.97 13.22 -15.56
CA PHE A 307 12.98 12.33 -16.71
C PHE A 307 12.65 10.89 -16.30
N TYR A 308 13.28 10.40 -15.24
CA TYR A 308 13.02 9.06 -14.72
C TYR A 308 11.56 8.89 -14.28
N GLU A 309 10.96 9.89 -13.63
CA GLU A 309 9.54 9.89 -13.28
C GLU A 309 8.64 9.80 -14.51
N THR A 310 8.95 10.57 -15.54
CA THR A 310 8.19 10.59 -16.78
C THR A 310 8.28 9.24 -17.47
N PHE A 311 9.48 8.66 -17.55
CA PHE A 311 9.67 7.31 -18.09
C PHE A 311 8.91 6.26 -17.28
N LEU A 312 9.02 6.25 -15.95
CA LEU A 312 8.33 5.23 -15.14
C LEU A 312 6.82 5.32 -15.28
N THR A 313 6.29 6.54 -15.33
CA THR A 313 4.85 6.79 -15.54
C THR A 313 4.40 6.22 -16.88
N GLU A 314 5.20 6.39 -17.93
CA GLU A 314 4.89 5.86 -19.26
C GLU A 314 5.19 4.36 -19.39
N TYR A 315 6.15 3.81 -18.62
CA TYR A 315 6.63 2.42 -18.66
C TYR A 315 5.72 1.46 -17.89
N ASP A 316 5.46 1.75 -16.62
CA ASP A 316 4.56 0.95 -15.78
C ASP A 316 3.95 1.82 -14.66
N PRO A 317 2.77 2.43 -14.91
CA PRO A 317 2.06 3.23 -13.92
C PRO A 317 1.73 2.45 -12.64
N LYS A 318 1.54 1.12 -12.73
CA LYS A 318 1.12 0.26 -11.60
C LYS A 318 2.31 -0.18 -10.76
N ALA A 319 3.48 -0.43 -11.37
CA ALA A 319 4.69 -0.77 -10.64
C ALA A 319 5.13 0.35 -9.68
N ARG A 320 4.91 1.62 -10.07
CA ARG A 320 5.17 2.78 -9.20
C ARG A 320 4.42 2.69 -7.87
N GLU A 321 3.12 2.40 -7.92
CA GLU A 321 2.27 2.27 -6.72
C GLU A 321 2.62 1.00 -5.93
N LYS A 322 2.84 -0.12 -6.63
CA LYS A 322 3.12 -1.44 -6.03
C LYS A 322 4.48 -1.51 -5.30
N ARG A 323 5.50 -0.80 -5.79
CA ARG A 323 6.85 -0.82 -5.20
C ARG A 323 7.05 0.19 -4.06
N GLY A 324 6.08 1.10 -3.84
CA GLY A 324 6.16 2.08 -2.75
C GLY A 324 7.32 3.08 -2.86
N VAL A 325 7.97 3.17 -4.03
CA VAL A 325 9.10 4.07 -4.29
C VAL A 325 8.55 5.42 -4.73
N TYR A 326 8.25 6.27 -3.76
CA TYR A 326 7.86 7.66 -4.01
C TYR A 326 9.09 8.55 -3.95
N TYR A 327 9.29 9.35 -4.98
CA TYR A 327 10.25 10.43 -4.95
C TYR A 327 9.91 11.39 -3.81
N THR A 328 10.92 11.68 -2.99
CA THR A 328 10.75 12.59 -1.86
C THR A 328 10.69 14.03 -2.38
N PRO A 329 9.61 14.79 -2.12
CA PRO A 329 9.52 16.17 -2.55
C PRO A 329 10.69 17.01 -2.01
N GLU A 330 11.27 17.85 -2.87
CA GLU A 330 12.37 18.76 -2.50
C GLU A 330 12.08 19.57 -1.23
N PRO A 331 10.88 20.15 -1.01
CA PRO A 331 10.57 20.88 0.23
C PRO A 331 10.78 20.05 1.51
N VAL A 332 10.40 18.77 1.48
CA VAL A 332 10.57 17.86 2.61
C VAL A 332 12.05 17.59 2.86
N VAL A 333 12.79 17.28 1.79
CA VAL A 333 14.22 17.01 1.85
C VAL A 333 14.97 18.23 2.39
N SER A 334 14.65 19.40 1.85
CA SER A 334 15.25 20.68 2.24
C SER A 334 15.04 20.96 3.73
N TYR A 335 13.82 20.84 4.25
CA TYR A 335 13.53 21.04 5.68
C TYR A 335 14.36 20.12 6.58
N ILE A 336 14.44 18.82 6.25
CA ILE A 336 15.19 17.84 7.04
C ILE A 336 16.69 18.16 7.00
N VAL A 337 17.26 18.35 5.81
CA VAL A 337 18.70 18.60 5.64
C VAL A 337 19.12 19.89 6.32
N HIS A 338 18.39 20.99 6.13
CA HIS A 338 18.70 22.26 6.80
C HIS A 338 18.58 22.15 8.33
N SER A 339 17.55 21.45 8.82
CA SER A 339 17.38 21.21 10.26
C SER A 339 18.54 20.41 10.86
N LEU A 340 18.96 19.31 10.21
CA LEU A 340 20.10 18.51 10.67
C LEU A 340 21.41 19.30 10.59
N HIS A 341 21.59 20.11 9.55
CA HIS A 341 22.76 20.99 9.41
C HIS A 341 22.88 21.97 10.59
N ILE A 342 21.76 22.56 11.03
CA ILE A 342 21.72 23.42 12.22
C ILE A 342 21.98 22.62 13.50
N ILE A 343 21.37 21.44 13.64
CA ILE A 343 21.59 20.58 14.82
C ILE A 343 23.08 20.22 14.96
N LEU A 344 23.76 19.85 13.87
CA LEU A 344 25.20 19.57 13.88
C LEU A 344 26.01 20.75 14.42
N LYS A 345 25.67 21.97 14.00
CA LYS A 345 26.33 23.21 14.45
C LYS A 345 26.14 23.45 15.95
N GLU A 346 24.92 23.32 16.45
CA GLU A 346 24.57 23.79 17.79
C GLU A 346 24.66 22.71 18.87
N TYR A 347 24.33 21.47 18.54
CA TYR A 347 24.22 20.37 19.51
C TYR A 347 25.47 19.49 19.52
N PHE A 348 26.22 19.44 18.41
CA PHE A 348 27.40 18.56 18.26
C PHE A 348 28.70 19.35 18.11
N ASN A 349 28.70 20.68 18.27
CA ASN A 349 29.88 21.52 18.12
C ASN A 349 30.61 21.33 16.77
N ARG A 350 29.86 20.98 15.71
CA ARG A 350 30.38 20.89 14.33
C ARG A 350 30.08 22.20 13.63
N LYS A 351 30.92 23.21 13.86
CA LYS A 351 30.69 24.62 13.46
C LYS A 351 30.30 24.83 12.00
N ASP A 352 30.69 23.92 11.11
CA ASP A 352 30.43 23.96 9.67
C ASP A 352 29.28 23.03 9.25
N GLY A 353 28.51 22.50 10.20
CA GLY A 353 27.44 21.55 9.95
C GLY A 353 27.94 20.36 9.13
N PHE A 354 27.24 20.05 8.04
CA PHE A 354 27.63 19.01 7.09
C PHE A 354 28.99 19.23 6.41
N ALA A 355 29.56 20.44 6.43
CA ALA A 355 30.89 20.68 5.86
C ALA A 355 32.04 20.40 6.84
N ASN A 356 31.73 20.03 8.08
CA ASN A 356 32.77 19.73 9.06
C ASN A 356 33.39 18.36 8.79
N GLY A 357 34.73 18.31 8.64
CA GLY A 357 35.48 17.10 8.26
C GLY A 357 35.24 15.83 9.09
N SER A 358 34.74 15.96 10.32
CA SER A 358 34.42 14.84 11.21
C SER A 358 32.99 14.29 11.06
N VAL A 359 32.15 14.93 10.25
CA VAL A 359 30.76 14.50 10.02
C VAL A 359 30.75 13.37 9.00
N THR A 360 30.10 12.27 9.38
CA THR A 360 29.76 11.14 8.49
C THR A 360 28.25 11.08 8.33
N VAL A 361 27.80 10.90 7.09
CA VAL A 361 26.37 10.91 6.74
C VAL A 361 26.00 9.59 6.06
N LEU A 362 24.87 9.01 6.46
CA LEU A 362 24.30 7.83 5.81
C LEU A 362 22.86 8.08 5.38
N ASP A 363 22.56 7.77 4.12
CA ASP A 363 21.20 7.50 3.67
C ASP A 363 21.00 5.98 3.48
N PRO A 364 20.28 5.30 4.39
CA PRO A 364 20.12 3.86 4.34
C PRO A 364 19.12 3.39 3.27
N ALA A 365 18.35 4.29 2.66
CA ALA A 365 17.35 3.97 1.63
C ALA A 365 17.33 5.09 0.59
N ALA A 366 18.45 5.22 -0.12
CA ALA A 366 18.79 6.42 -0.86
C ALA A 366 17.87 6.71 -2.05
N GLY A 367 17.24 5.69 -2.64
CA GLY A 367 16.52 5.82 -3.89
C GLY A 367 17.43 6.41 -4.96
N THR A 368 17.12 7.64 -5.35
CA THR A 368 17.88 8.43 -6.32
C THR A 368 18.84 9.45 -5.71
N LEU A 369 19.23 9.29 -4.44
CA LEU A 369 20.17 10.16 -3.71
C LEU A 369 19.72 11.61 -3.49
N THR A 370 18.42 11.89 -3.49
CA THR A 370 17.92 13.27 -3.34
C THR A 370 18.37 13.93 -2.02
N PHE A 371 18.39 13.17 -0.93
CA PHE A 371 18.82 13.64 0.37
C PHE A 371 20.33 13.97 0.45
N LEU A 372 21.18 13.08 -0.04
CA LEU A 372 22.63 13.32 -0.02
C LEU A 372 23.08 14.33 -1.07
N ALA A 373 22.36 14.47 -2.17
CA ALA A 373 22.55 15.56 -3.11
C ALA A 373 22.36 16.93 -2.43
N GLU A 374 21.23 17.11 -1.73
CA GLU A 374 20.95 18.36 -1.00
C GLU A 374 21.94 18.58 0.15
N ALA A 375 22.29 17.54 0.91
CA ALA A 375 23.30 17.66 1.96
C ALA A 375 24.69 18.03 1.42
N SER A 376 25.09 17.46 0.27
CA SER A 376 26.35 17.78 -0.40
C SER A 376 26.38 19.22 -0.90
N LYS A 377 25.29 19.67 -1.54
CA LYS A 377 25.12 21.05 -1.99
C LYS A 377 25.23 22.03 -0.83
N LEU A 378 24.47 21.81 0.25
CA LEU A 378 24.50 22.65 1.44
C LEU A 378 25.89 22.68 2.11
N ALA A 379 26.59 21.53 2.15
CA ALA A 379 27.95 21.47 2.68
C ALA A 379 28.95 22.28 1.84
N VAL A 380 28.87 22.17 0.51
CA VAL A 380 29.74 22.96 -0.40
C VAL A 380 29.43 24.45 -0.31
N GLU A 381 28.15 24.84 -0.26
CA GLU A 381 27.73 26.23 -0.07
C GLU A 381 28.25 26.83 1.24
N GLU A 382 28.13 26.09 2.35
CA GLU A 382 28.67 26.50 3.66
C GLU A 382 30.20 26.66 3.62
N PHE A 383 30.91 25.71 2.99
CA PHE A 383 32.35 25.77 2.83
C PHE A 383 32.78 26.99 2.03
N ILE A 384 32.17 27.23 0.86
CA ILE A 384 32.48 28.39 0.01
C ILE A 384 32.19 29.70 0.75
N LYS A 385 31.05 29.79 1.44
CA LYS A 385 30.64 30.98 2.18
C LYS A 385 31.63 31.37 3.27
N LYS A 386 32.27 30.40 3.93
CA LYS A 386 33.22 30.63 5.03
C LYS A 386 34.67 30.72 4.60
N TYR A 387 35.09 29.91 3.63
CA TYR A 387 36.50 29.69 3.29
C TYR A 387 36.85 30.07 1.84
N GLY A 388 35.87 30.49 1.04
CA GLY A 388 36.06 30.83 -0.37
C GLY A 388 36.07 29.61 -1.31
N GLY A 389 36.01 29.86 -2.62
CA GLY A 389 35.85 28.81 -3.63
C GLY A 389 37.14 28.06 -4.02
N GLY A 390 38.32 28.56 -3.64
CA GLY A 390 39.60 28.02 -4.12
C GLY A 390 39.92 26.59 -3.67
N GLY A 391 39.40 26.16 -2.51
CA GLY A 391 39.59 24.80 -1.97
C GLY A 391 38.45 23.82 -2.28
N LYS A 392 37.46 24.23 -3.08
CA LYS A 392 36.21 23.49 -3.28
C LYS A 392 36.41 22.07 -3.82
N GLU A 393 37.28 21.89 -4.81
CA GLU A 393 37.55 20.57 -5.41
C GLU A 393 38.13 19.60 -4.37
N ASN A 394 39.11 20.05 -3.58
CA ASN A 394 39.73 19.24 -2.53
C ASN A 394 38.72 18.93 -1.42
N PHE A 395 37.88 19.89 -1.04
CA PHE A 395 36.82 19.67 -0.05
C PHE A 395 35.84 18.58 -0.50
N ILE A 396 35.35 18.64 -1.74
CA ILE A 396 34.47 17.61 -2.30
C ILE A 396 35.14 16.23 -2.25
N LYS A 397 36.40 16.15 -2.68
CA LYS A 397 37.14 14.89 -2.73
C LYS A 397 37.43 14.30 -1.35
N GLU A 398 37.94 15.11 -0.43
CA GLU A 398 38.45 14.64 0.86
C GLU A 398 37.36 14.51 1.92
N HIS A 399 36.21 15.17 1.73
CA HIS A 399 35.09 15.14 2.67
C HIS A 399 33.86 14.46 2.09
N ILE A 400 33.24 15.01 1.03
CA ILE A 400 31.97 14.51 0.50
C ILE A 400 32.12 13.08 -0.02
N LEU A 401 33.09 12.84 -0.93
CA LEU A 401 33.33 11.50 -1.49
C LEU A 401 33.88 10.49 -0.45
N LYS A 402 34.36 10.96 0.70
CA LYS A 402 34.96 10.10 1.73
C LYS A 402 33.99 9.73 2.86
N ASN A 403 33.09 10.63 3.23
CA ASN A 403 32.32 10.54 4.48
C ASN A 403 30.79 10.47 4.28
N PHE A 404 30.30 10.63 3.05
CA PHE A 404 28.87 10.52 2.75
C PHE A 404 28.64 9.15 2.11
N TYR A 405 27.71 8.38 2.66
CA TYR A 405 27.43 6.99 2.28
C TYR A 405 25.94 6.81 2.00
N ALA A 406 25.62 5.92 1.08
CA ALA A 406 24.25 5.57 0.75
C ALA A 406 24.11 4.09 0.43
N PHE A 407 22.94 3.55 0.76
CA PHE A 407 22.52 2.22 0.37
C PHE A 407 21.28 2.29 -0.49
N GLU A 408 21.25 1.46 -1.53
CA GLU A 408 20.09 1.27 -2.37
C GLU A 408 19.93 -0.22 -2.69
N LEU A 409 18.69 -0.70 -2.72
CA LEU A 409 18.37 -2.10 -2.98
C LEU A 409 18.16 -2.38 -4.47
N MET A 410 17.65 -1.40 -5.21
CA MET A 410 17.26 -1.52 -6.60
C MET A 410 18.32 -0.96 -7.56
N MET A 411 18.62 -1.73 -8.61
CA MET A 411 19.69 -1.38 -9.55
C MET A 411 19.41 -0.12 -10.39
N ALA A 412 18.15 0.11 -10.79
CA ALA A 412 17.80 1.29 -11.58
C ALA A 412 17.92 2.60 -10.77
N PRO A 413 17.33 2.76 -9.56
CA PRO A 413 17.60 3.90 -8.68
C PRO A 413 19.09 4.05 -8.34
N TYR A 414 19.81 2.94 -8.13
CA TYR A 414 21.27 2.97 -7.93
C TYR A 414 22.01 3.62 -9.12
N ALA A 415 21.67 3.24 -10.36
CA ALA A 415 22.25 3.85 -11.56
C ALA A 415 21.95 5.34 -11.66
N VAL A 416 20.70 5.72 -11.39
CA VAL A 416 20.21 7.10 -11.43
C VAL A 416 20.88 7.95 -10.36
N GLY A 417 21.08 7.42 -9.16
CA GLY A 417 21.78 8.10 -8.07
C GLY A 417 23.21 8.46 -8.46
N HIS A 418 23.97 7.52 -9.02
CA HIS A 418 25.33 7.79 -9.50
C HIS A 418 25.36 8.85 -10.60
N LEU A 419 24.39 8.84 -11.51
CA LEU A 419 24.26 9.87 -12.54
C LEU A 419 23.97 11.24 -11.95
N LYS A 420 22.97 11.33 -11.05
CA LYS A 420 22.58 12.55 -10.35
C LYS A 420 23.77 13.17 -9.62
N MET A 421 24.51 12.36 -8.86
CA MET A 421 25.67 12.85 -8.12
C MET A 421 26.78 13.30 -9.06
N ALA A 422 27.03 12.61 -10.17
CA ALA A 422 28.02 13.08 -11.14
C ALA A 422 27.67 14.46 -11.70
N PHE A 423 26.41 14.68 -12.13
CA PHE A 423 25.95 15.98 -12.61
C PHE A 423 26.03 17.06 -11.53
N LEU A 424 25.54 16.77 -10.33
CA LEU A 424 25.60 17.71 -9.21
C LEU A 424 27.05 18.12 -8.91
N LEU A 425 27.97 17.16 -8.84
CA LEU A 425 29.37 17.45 -8.54
C LEU A 425 30.00 18.29 -9.65
N GLU A 426 29.69 18.03 -10.92
CA GLU A 426 30.14 18.85 -12.04
C GLU A 426 29.60 20.29 -11.96
N GLU A 427 28.33 20.49 -11.60
CA GLU A 427 27.75 21.82 -11.35
C GLU A 427 28.43 22.52 -10.17
N LEU A 428 28.75 21.76 -9.13
CA LEU A 428 29.57 22.22 -8.01
C LEU A 428 31.05 22.35 -8.40
N GLY A 429 31.43 22.19 -9.67
CA GLY A 429 32.77 22.41 -10.22
C GLY A 429 33.78 21.30 -9.94
N TYR A 430 33.33 20.08 -9.68
CA TYR A 430 34.15 18.89 -9.51
C TYR A 430 33.75 17.81 -10.51
N ARG A 431 34.59 17.61 -11.53
CA ARG A 431 34.47 16.47 -12.45
C ARG A 431 35.18 15.26 -11.84
N LEU A 432 34.47 14.14 -11.70
CA LEU A 432 35.03 12.87 -11.20
C LEU A 432 36.21 12.44 -12.07
N LYS A 433 37.36 12.08 -11.46
CA LYS A 433 38.59 11.68 -12.16
C LYS A 433 39.09 10.31 -11.65
N GLY A 434 39.68 9.50 -12.52
CA GLY A 434 40.29 8.22 -12.14
C GLY A 434 39.31 7.29 -11.43
N ASN A 435 39.57 6.99 -10.15
CA ASN A 435 38.75 6.11 -9.31
C ASN A 435 37.76 6.87 -8.41
N ASP A 436 37.54 8.16 -8.63
CA ASP A 436 36.55 8.92 -7.88
C ASP A 436 35.14 8.33 -8.07
N ARG A 437 34.44 8.10 -6.96
CA ARG A 437 33.03 7.71 -6.96
C ARG A 437 32.33 8.20 -5.69
N PHE A 438 31.03 8.46 -5.80
CA PHE A 438 30.20 8.65 -4.61
C PHE A 438 29.95 7.29 -3.95
N ASN A 439 29.94 7.22 -2.62
CA ASN A 439 29.77 5.96 -1.89
C ASN A 439 28.30 5.53 -1.81
N LEU A 440 27.69 5.30 -2.97
CA LEU A 440 26.39 4.66 -3.11
C LEU A 440 26.62 3.18 -3.41
N TYR A 441 26.16 2.31 -2.51
CA TYR A 441 26.36 0.86 -2.59
C TYR A 441 25.04 0.13 -2.83
N LEU A 442 25.08 -0.92 -3.67
CA LEU A 442 23.93 -1.77 -3.94
C LEU A 442 23.83 -2.87 -2.87
N THR A 443 22.90 -2.75 -1.93
CA THR A 443 22.77 -3.65 -0.78
C THR A 443 21.39 -3.58 -0.14
N ASN A 444 21.01 -4.61 0.60
CA ASN A 444 19.89 -4.52 1.55
C ASN A 444 20.39 -4.02 2.91
N THR A 445 19.97 -2.82 3.33
CA THR A 445 20.32 -2.23 4.63
C THR A 445 20.02 -3.13 5.82
N LEU A 446 18.91 -3.86 5.76
CA LEU A 446 18.40 -4.69 6.85
C LEU A 446 19.00 -6.10 6.87
N GLU A 447 19.98 -6.36 6.01
CA GLU A 447 20.75 -7.61 5.96
C GLU A 447 22.22 -7.35 6.31
N MET A 448 22.78 -8.19 7.19
CA MET A 448 24.14 -8.07 7.72
C MET A 448 25.10 -9.12 7.15
N GLU A 449 24.59 -10.17 6.52
CA GLU A 449 25.42 -11.13 5.81
C GLU A 449 26.14 -10.47 4.62
N GLU A 450 27.44 -10.73 4.51
CA GLU A 450 28.25 -10.31 3.38
C GLU A 450 28.35 -11.44 2.36
N LEU A 451 28.51 -11.05 1.10
CA LEU A 451 28.68 -11.99 0.01
C LEU A 451 30.02 -12.71 0.11
N PRO A 452 30.10 -14.03 -0.15
CA PRO A 452 31.39 -14.66 -0.35
C PRO A 452 32.06 -14.11 -1.62
N GLU A 453 33.38 -14.07 -1.66
CA GLU A 453 34.12 -13.83 -2.90
C GLU A 453 33.82 -14.97 -3.90
N THR A 454 33.40 -14.61 -5.11
CA THR A 454 32.98 -15.57 -6.14
C THR A 454 33.38 -15.08 -7.52
N GLN A 455 33.67 -16.03 -8.42
CA GLN A 455 34.08 -15.77 -9.81
C GLN A 455 32.91 -15.91 -10.80
N LEU A 456 31.68 -16.14 -10.33
CA LEU A 456 30.52 -16.24 -11.21
C LEU A 456 30.23 -14.88 -11.88
N PRO A 457 29.84 -14.84 -13.17
CA PRO A 457 29.49 -13.61 -13.88
C PRO A 457 28.39 -12.84 -13.13
N GLY A 458 28.54 -11.51 -12.95
CA GLY A 458 27.58 -10.71 -12.19
C GLY A 458 27.79 -10.69 -10.68
N MET A 459 28.53 -11.66 -10.13
CA MET A 459 28.65 -11.82 -8.69
C MET A 459 29.88 -11.14 -8.07
N ALA A 460 30.96 -10.94 -8.83
CA ALA A 460 32.17 -10.31 -8.31
C ALA A 460 31.91 -8.84 -7.93
N SER A 461 31.32 -8.05 -8.83
CA SER A 461 30.97 -6.66 -8.55
C SER A 461 29.89 -6.54 -7.46
N LEU A 462 28.91 -7.45 -7.44
CA LEU A 462 27.90 -7.47 -6.39
C LEU A 462 28.52 -7.78 -5.02
N SER A 463 29.46 -8.73 -4.98
CA SER A 463 30.22 -9.09 -3.78
C SER A 463 31.03 -7.90 -3.26
N GLU A 464 31.72 -7.18 -4.14
CA GLU A 464 32.43 -5.95 -3.77
C GLU A 464 31.50 -4.88 -3.19
N GLU A 465 30.36 -4.61 -3.84
CA GLU A 465 29.37 -3.65 -3.32
C GLU A 465 28.83 -4.07 -1.95
N SER A 466 28.59 -5.37 -1.73
CA SER A 466 28.16 -5.92 -0.44
C SER A 466 29.22 -5.78 0.64
N HIS A 467 30.49 -6.08 0.35
CA HIS A 467 31.59 -5.91 1.30
C HIS A 467 31.82 -4.44 1.68
N LEU A 468 31.81 -3.54 0.69
CA LEU A 468 31.97 -2.11 0.96
C LEU A 468 30.80 -1.57 1.80
N ALA A 469 29.58 -2.00 1.51
CA ALA A 469 28.43 -1.69 2.36
C ALA A 469 28.55 -2.31 3.76
N GLY A 470 29.00 -3.56 3.86
CA GLY A 470 29.23 -4.29 5.11
C GLY A 470 30.16 -3.54 6.05
N ARG A 471 31.28 -3.00 5.54
CA ARG A 471 32.19 -2.14 6.30
C ARG A 471 31.50 -0.90 6.86
N VAL A 472 30.63 -0.26 6.08
CA VAL A 472 29.85 0.90 6.57
C VAL A 472 28.83 0.46 7.63
N LYS A 473 28.10 -0.64 7.40
CA LYS A 473 27.09 -1.17 8.34
C LYS A 473 27.68 -1.66 9.66
N LYS A 474 28.87 -2.25 9.66
CA LYS A 474 29.47 -2.90 10.84
C LYS A 474 30.51 -2.04 11.55
N GLU A 475 31.38 -1.36 10.80
CA GLU A 475 32.61 -0.79 11.35
C GLU A 475 32.57 0.74 11.40
N ARG A 476 31.97 1.40 10.40
CA ARG A 476 32.01 2.86 10.28
C ARG A 476 31.05 3.53 11.28
N PRO A 477 31.54 4.44 12.15
CA PRO A 477 30.66 5.29 12.96
C PRO A 477 29.96 6.32 12.08
N ILE A 478 28.64 6.43 12.22
CA ILE A 478 27.80 7.36 11.47
C ILE A 478 27.22 8.39 12.42
N LEU A 479 27.51 9.67 12.18
CA LEU A 479 27.03 10.77 13.01
C LEU A 479 25.63 11.24 12.60
N ALA A 480 25.33 11.29 11.31
CA ALA A 480 24.05 11.73 10.78
C ALA A 480 23.42 10.66 9.88
N ILE A 481 22.19 10.27 10.18
CA ILE A 481 21.38 9.37 9.35
C ILE A 481 20.17 10.15 8.88
N LEU A 482 19.84 10.08 7.60
CA LEU A 482 18.72 10.81 7.02
C LEU A 482 18.16 10.08 5.80
N GLY A 483 16.93 10.38 5.39
CA GLY A 483 16.31 9.69 4.26
C GLY A 483 14.79 9.56 4.33
N ASN A 484 14.25 8.81 3.39
CA ASN A 484 12.84 8.42 3.31
C ASN A 484 12.76 6.89 3.19
N PRO A 485 12.68 6.14 4.30
CA PRO A 485 12.62 4.68 4.25
C PRO A 485 11.29 4.18 3.66
N PRO A 486 11.26 2.97 3.06
CA PRO A 486 10.05 2.43 2.42
C PRO A 486 8.92 2.11 3.43
N TYR A 487 7.66 2.23 2.98
CA TYR A 487 6.46 1.96 3.80
C TYR A 487 5.80 0.65 3.33
N SER A 488 5.98 -0.43 4.09
CA SER A 488 5.43 -1.75 3.75
C SER A 488 5.11 -2.57 5.01
N GLY A 489 3.84 -2.57 5.41
CA GLY A 489 3.35 -3.41 6.52
C GLY A 489 3.36 -4.92 6.23
N HIS A 490 3.64 -5.33 4.98
CA HIS A 490 3.93 -6.70 4.58
C HIS A 490 5.39 -6.79 4.09
N SER A 491 6.30 -6.41 4.97
CA SER A 491 7.74 -6.42 4.74
C SER A 491 8.24 -7.77 4.20
N SER A 492 9.03 -7.73 3.12
CA SER A 492 9.86 -8.86 2.67
C SER A 492 11.17 -8.99 3.45
N ASN A 493 11.55 -7.98 4.23
CA ASN A 493 12.77 -7.96 5.06
C ASN A 493 12.61 -8.77 6.34
N ILE A 494 12.68 -10.10 6.23
CA ILE A 494 12.54 -11.06 7.33
C ILE A 494 13.87 -11.71 7.75
N GLY A 495 15.01 -11.06 7.43
CA GLY A 495 16.34 -11.54 7.79
C GLY A 495 16.50 -11.74 9.30
N GLU A 496 17.40 -12.64 9.71
CA GLU A 496 17.57 -13.04 11.10
C GLU A 496 17.96 -11.85 11.99
N TRP A 497 18.94 -11.04 11.53
CA TRP A 497 19.44 -9.89 12.28
C TRP A 497 18.33 -8.87 12.61
N ILE A 498 17.60 -8.38 11.61
CA ILE A 498 16.56 -7.37 11.85
C ILE A 498 15.38 -7.94 12.64
N SER A 499 15.09 -9.23 12.48
CA SER A 499 14.04 -9.93 13.23
C SER A 499 14.38 -10.06 14.72
N GLU A 500 15.66 -10.14 15.08
CA GLU A 500 16.12 -10.08 16.46
C GLU A 500 16.11 -8.63 16.99
N GLU A 501 16.71 -7.70 16.26
CA GLU A 501 16.85 -6.30 16.68
C GLU A 501 15.51 -5.61 16.94
N ILE A 502 14.47 -5.97 16.19
CA ILE A 502 13.14 -5.38 16.33
C ILE A 502 12.38 -5.86 17.57
N LYS A 503 12.79 -6.98 18.21
CA LYS A 503 12.13 -7.52 19.41
C LYS A 503 12.11 -6.53 20.58
N VAL A 504 13.05 -5.59 20.62
CA VAL A 504 13.04 -4.49 21.60
C VAL A 504 11.74 -3.70 21.57
N TYR A 505 11.12 -3.54 20.39
CA TYR A 505 9.85 -2.83 20.25
C TYR A 505 8.63 -3.63 20.70
N TYR A 506 8.80 -4.95 20.95
CA TYR A 506 7.75 -5.85 21.45
C TYR A 506 7.63 -5.85 22.97
N GLN A 507 8.36 -4.95 23.65
CA GLN A 507 8.32 -4.76 25.09
C GLN A 507 7.94 -3.32 25.43
N VAL A 508 7.22 -3.14 26.53
CA VAL A 508 6.89 -1.84 27.12
C VAL A 508 6.91 -1.98 28.64
N ASP A 509 7.54 -1.03 29.33
CA ASP A 509 7.65 -1.00 30.79
C ASP A 509 8.19 -2.31 31.40
N GLY A 510 9.14 -2.95 30.69
CA GLY A 510 9.75 -4.22 31.09
C GLY A 510 8.83 -5.44 30.92
N LYS A 511 7.67 -5.29 30.26
CA LYS A 511 6.70 -6.37 29.99
C LYS A 511 6.50 -6.56 28.49
N PRO A 512 6.14 -7.76 28.01
CA PRO A 512 5.71 -7.95 26.62
C PRO A 512 4.50 -7.04 26.31
N LEU A 513 4.40 -6.55 25.06
CA LEU A 513 3.30 -5.67 24.65
C LEU A 513 1.92 -6.27 24.96
N GLY A 514 1.73 -7.58 24.79
CA GLY A 514 0.42 -8.22 24.93
C GLY A 514 -0.58 -7.83 23.83
N GLU A 515 -0.13 -7.18 22.75
CA GLU A 515 -0.96 -6.88 21.58
C GLU A 515 -1.26 -8.16 20.79
N ARG A 516 -2.54 -8.37 20.43
CA ARG A 516 -2.96 -9.57 19.69
C ARG A 516 -2.41 -9.63 18.26
N ASN A 517 -2.14 -8.48 17.65
CA ASN A 517 -1.59 -8.40 16.30
C ASN A 517 -0.56 -7.25 16.16
N PRO A 518 0.69 -7.46 16.61
CA PRO A 518 1.75 -6.47 16.52
C PRO A 518 2.36 -6.36 15.11
N LYS A 519 1.70 -6.86 14.06
CA LYS A 519 2.23 -6.93 12.69
C LYS A 519 2.75 -5.59 12.17
N TRP A 520 2.14 -4.47 12.55
CA TRP A 520 2.58 -3.15 12.08
C TRP A 520 3.96 -2.73 12.61
N LEU A 521 4.50 -3.38 13.65
CA LEU A 521 5.90 -3.21 14.03
C LEU A 521 6.85 -3.77 12.96
N GLN A 522 6.40 -4.70 12.12
CA GLN A 522 7.19 -5.27 11.03
C GLN A 522 7.20 -4.38 9.78
N ASP A 523 6.55 -3.22 9.80
CA ASP A 523 6.61 -2.28 8.69
C ASP A 523 8.06 -1.84 8.43
N ASP A 524 8.47 -1.75 7.16
CA ASP A 524 9.85 -1.47 6.80
C ASP A 524 10.33 -0.12 7.38
N TYR A 525 9.52 0.94 7.40
CA TYR A 525 9.97 2.22 7.98
C TYR A 525 10.32 2.09 9.47
N VAL A 526 9.67 1.18 10.20
CA VAL A 526 9.95 0.88 11.61
C VAL A 526 11.30 0.17 11.73
N LYS A 527 11.58 -0.78 10.82
CA LYS A 527 12.87 -1.47 10.75
C LYS A 527 14.02 -0.53 10.41
N PHE A 528 13.80 0.41 9.51
CA PHE A 528 14.80 1.44 9.19
C PHE A 528 15.03 2.40 10.35
N ILE A 529 13.98 2.80 11.10
CA ILE A 529 14.16 3.53 12.35
C ILE A 529 14.96 2.69 13.36
N ARG A 530 14.67 1.39 13.49
CA ARG A 530 15.40 0.48 14.38
C ARG A 530 16.88 0.35 13.97
N PHE A 531 17.17 0.19 12.69
CA PHE A 531 18.54 0.17 12.16
C PHE A 531 19.27 1.48 12.49
N ALA A 532 18.64 2.63 12.25
CA ALA A 532 19.23 3.93 12.55
C ALA A 532 19.49 4.12 14.05
N GLN A 533 18.52 3.74 14.89
CA GLN A 533 18.65 3.74 16.35
C GLN A 533 19.80 2.85 16.80
N TRP A 534 19.88 1.61 16.30
CA TRP A 534 20.98 0.68 16.58
C TRP A 534 22.35 1.27 16.21
N LYS A 535 22.45 1.85 15.01
CA LYS A 535 23.71 2.41 14.51
C LYS A 535 24.17 3.63 15.33
N ILE A 536 23.24 4.50 15.71
CA ILE A 536 23.51 5.67 16.56
C ILE A 536 23.82 5.25 18.01
N ASP A 537 23.15 4.22 18.53
CA ASP A 537 23.44 3.67 19.86
C ASP A 537 24.87 3.10 19.93
N GLN A 538 25.33 2.41 18.88
CA GLN A 538 26.71 1.95 18.76
C GLN A 538 27.72 3.10 18.68
N ALA A 539 27.40 4.17 17.96
CA ALA A 539 28.26 5.35 17.86
C ALA A 539 28.31 6.17 19.17
N GLY A 540 27.31 6.01 20.05
CA GLY A 540 27.18 6.72 21.33
C GLY A 540 26.65 8.15 21.22
N GLU A 541 26.76 8.78 20.04
CA GLU A 541 26.17 10.06 19.69
C GLU A 541 25.70 10.05 18.23
N GLY A 542 24.69 10.86 17.89
CA GLY A 542 24.21 10.95 16.51
C GLY A 542 22.87 11.65 16.35
N ILE A 543 22.52 11.93 15.09
CA ILE A 543 21.26 12.52 14.68
C ILE A 543 20.57 11.66 13.63
N LEU A 544 19.25 11.54 13.74
CA LEU A 544 18.38 10.93 12.74
C LEU A 544 17.42 11.99 12.19
N GLY A 545 17.21 12.04 10.88
CA GLY A 545 16.14 12.82 10.25
C GLY A 545 15.43 12.04 9.16
N PHE A 546 14.24 11.52 9.45
CA PHE A 546 13.42 10.78 8.48
C PHE A 546 12.07 11.43 8.23
N ILE A 547 11.52 11.20 7.04
CA ILE A 547 10.08 11.29 6.79
C ILE A 547 9.48 9.89 6.76
N THR A 548 8.48 9.63 7.60
CA THR A 548 7.86 8.31 7.74
C THR A 548 6.34 8.39 7.85
N ASN A 549 5.67 7.25 7.72
CA ASN A 549 4.26 7.12 8.07
C ASN A 549 4.03 7.56 9.53
N HIS A 550 3.08 8.48 9.77
CA HIS A 550 2.83 9.05 11.09
C HIS A 550 2.05 8.12 12.06
N SER A 551 1.70 6.90 11.65
CA SER A 551 0.90 5.97 12.46
C SER A 551 1.55 5.61 13.80
N TYR A 552 2.89 5.59 13.88
CA TYR A 552 3.59 5.31 15.13
C TYR A 552 3.47 6.44 16.17
N LEU A 553 2.93 7.62 15.83
CA LEU A 553 2.79 8.72 16.79
C LEU A 553 1.69 8.46 17.82
N ASP A 554 0.57 7.86 17.40
CA ASP A 554 -0.63 7.69 18.20
C ASP A 554 -1.08 6.22 18.38
N ASN A 555 -0.71 5.32 17.47
CA ASN A 555 -1.23 3.96 17.49
C ASN A 555 -0.67 3.15 18.68
N PRO A 556 -1.53 2.50 19.49
CA PRO A 556 -1.12 1.72 20.65
C PRO A 556 -0.09 0.62 20.38
N THR A 557 -0.09 0.00 19.19
CA THR A 557 0.86 -1.07 18.83
C THR A 557 2.32 -0.62 18.91
N PHE A 558 2.60 0.67 18.74
CA PHE A 558 3.97 1.22 18.72
C PHE A 558 4.43 1.76 20.09
N ARG A 559 3.71 1.50 21.18
CA ARG A 559 4.09 2.03 22.51
C ARG A 559 5.48 1.57 22.97
N GLY A 560 5.86 0.33 22.65
CA GLY A 560 7.18 -0.21 22.94
C GLY A 560 8.28 0.46 22.12
N MET A 561 8.01 0.70 20.83
CA MET A 561 8.88 1.50 19.96
C MET A 561 9.09 2.92 20.51
N ARG A 562 8.01 3.64 20.84
CA ARG A 562 8.11 5.01 21.37
C ARG A 562 8.93 5.07 22.66
N GLN A 563 8.71 4.14 23.59
CA GLN A 563 9.52 4.04 24.80
C GLN A 563 11.00 3.72 24.49
N SER A 564 11.26 2.78 23.59
CA SER A 564 12.63 2.43 23.18
C SER A 564 13.37 3.64 22.61
N LEU A 565 12.72 4.41 21.73
CA LEU A 565 13.28 5.64 21.16
C LEU A 565 13.57 6.69 22.25
N MET A 566 12.65 6.90 23.19
CA MET A 566 12.89 7.79 24.33
C MET A 566 14.06 7.33 25.21
N ASN A 567 14.32 6.03 25.30
CA ASN A 567 15.46 5.52 26.06
C ASN A 567 16.80 5.72 25.34
N SER A 568 16.81 5.75 24.00
CA SER A 568 18.02 5.90 23.20
C SER A 568 18.41 7.37 22.95
N PHE A 569 17.43 8.26 22.75
CA PHE A 569 17.63 9.64 22.32
C PHE A 569 17.36 10.66 23.44
N ASN A 570 18.09 11.76 23.47
CA ASN A 570 17.91 12.82 24.47
C ASN A 570 16.82 13.82 24.05
N GLU A 571 16.67 14.07 22.75
CA GLU A 571 15.63 14.95 22.22
C GLU A 571 14.99 14.34 20.98
N ILE A 572 13.67 14.43 20.89
CA ILE A 572 12.86 13.95 19.78
C ILE A 572 11.97 15.10 19.31
N TYR A 573 12.03 15.44 18.03
CA TYR A 573 11.20 16.47 17.40
C TYR A 573 10.34 15.82 16.32
N ILE A 574 9.02 15.96 16.45
CA ILE A 574 8.02 15.38 15.53
C ILE A 574 7.22 16.51 14.87
N LEU A 575 7.39 16.67 13.57
CA LEU A 575 6.56 17.54 12.75
C LEU A 575 5.54 16.67 12.00
N ASP A 576 4.30 16.60 12.51
CA ASP A 576 3.21 15.88 11.85
C ASP A 576 2.72 16.69 10.63
N LEU A 577 2.81 16.09 9.45
CA LEU A 577 2.37 16.71 8.19
C LEU A 577 0.96 16.25 7.80
N HIS A 578 0.32 15.38 8.60
CA HIS A 578 -1.02 14.85 8.38
C HIS A 578 -1.21 14.26 6.97
N GLY A 579 -2.35 14.51 6.33
CA GLY A 579 -2.72 14.00 5.02
C GLY A 579 -3.29 12.59 5.05
N ASN A 580 -3.78 12.10 6.19
CA ASN A 580 -4.30 10.75 6.30
C ASN A 580 -5.76 10.63 5.83
N SER A 581 -5.93 10.35 4.54
CA SER A 581 -7.25 10.13 3.93
C SER A 581 -7.97 8.87 4.44
N LEU A 582 -7.22 7.85 4.92
CA LEU A 582 -7.79 6.64 5.52
C LEU A 582 -8.46 6.95 6.87
N LYS A 583 -7.84 7.81 7.68
CA LYS A 583 -8.42 8.38 8.92
C LYS A 583 -9.45 9.49 8.62
N LYS A 584 -9.63 9.88 7.35
CA LYS A 584 -10.46 11.01 6.90
C LYS A 584 -10.10 12.30 7.63
N GLU A 585 -8.80 12.54 7.80
CA GLU A 585 -8.28 13.76 8.40
C GLU A 585 -8.75 15.00 7.63
N LYS A 586 -9.00 16.06 8.39
CA LYS A 586 -9.36 17.40 7.92
C LYS A 586 -8.64 18.41 8.79
N CYS A 587 -8.42 19.59 8.25
CA CYS A 587 -7.88 20.69 9.03
C CYS A 587 -8.78 20.98 10.25
N PRO A 588 -8.25 21.56 11.35
CA PRO A 588 -9.03 21.90 12.54
C PRO A 588 -10.24 22.82 12.26
N ASP A 589 -10.20 23.61 11.19
CA ASP A 589 -11.29 24.46 10.72
C ASP A 589 -12.33 23.73 9.82
N GLY A 590 -12.12 22.43 9.58
CA GLY A 590 -12.96 21.58 8.74
C GLY A 590 -12.62 21.60 7.24
N SER A 591 -11.62 22.39 6.82
CA SER A 591 -11.16 22.44 5.43
C SER A 591 -10.38 21.17 5.02
N LYS A 592 -10.09 21.05 3.72
CA LYS A 592 -9.41 19.87 3.16
C LYS A 592 -7.95 19.85 3.60
N ASP A 593 -7.48 18.70 4.06
CA ASP A 593 -6.07 18.44 4.31
C ASP A 593 -5.52 17.47 3.25
N GLU A 594 -4.33 17.73 2.74
CA GLU A 594 -3.68 16.93 1.68
C GLU A 594 -2.31 16.43 2.11
N ASN A 595 -1.97 15.22 1.68
CA ASN A 595 -0.66 14.63 1.93
C ASN A 595 0.43 15.29 1.07
N VAL A 596 1.66 15.38 1.59
CA VAL A 596 2.84 15.86 0.85
C VAL A 596 3.31 14.89 -0.23
N PHE A 597 2.88 13.62 -0.18
CA PHE A 597 3.02 12.64 -1.24
C PHE A 597 1.66 12.32 -1.87
N ASP A 598 1.66 11.60 -2.98
CA ASP A 598 0.44 11.09 -3.61
C ASP A 598 0.02 9.74 -3.03
N ILE A 599 -0.18 9.70 -1.71
CA ILE A 599 -0.51 8.49 -0.93
C ILE A 599 -1.68 8.76 0.03
N GLN A 600 -2.24 7.68 0.59
CA GLN A 600 -3.41 7.76 1.48
C GLN A 600 -3.08 7.86 2.97
N GLN A 601 -1.94 7.31 3.40
CA GLN A 601 -1.48 7.31 4.78
C GLN A 601 -0.83 8.65 5.13
N GLY A 602 -1.10 9.20 6.32
CA GLY A 602 -0.44 10.43 6.76
C GLY A 602 1.05 10.24 7.07
N VAL A 603 1.82 11.31 7.02
CA VAL A 603 3.28 11.29 7.18
C VAL A 603 3.78 12.34 8.16
N ALA A 604 4.91 12.08 8.79
CA ALA A 604 5.55 12.98 9.73
C ALA A 604 7.06 13.03 9.50
N ILE A 605 7.66 14.20 9.73
CA ILE A 605 9.10 14.37 9.80
C ILE A 605 9.53 14.17 11.25
N ALA A 606 10.50 13.27 11.47
CA ALA A 606 11.02 12.93 12.78
C ALA A 606 12.52 13.23 12.84
N LEU A 607 12.92 14.08 13.79
CA LEU A 607 14.32 14.40 14.07
C LEU A 607 14.67 13.88 15.47
N PHE A 608 15.62 12.93 15.58
CA PHE A 608 16.06 12.38 16.86
C PHE A 608 17.52 12.76 17.12
N ILE A 609 17.82 13.14 18.36
CA ILE A 609 19.13 13.66 18.77
C ILE A 609 19.65 12.88 19.96
N LYS A 610 20.81 12.24 19.79
CA LYS A 610 21.58 11.58 20.86
C LYS A 610 22.88 12.34 21.08
N LYS A 611 23.03 12.94 22.26
CA LYS A 611 24.22 13.69 22.67
C LYS A 611 25.18 12.77 23.42
N LYS A 612 26.48 12.98 23.20
CA LYS A 612 27.53 12.33 23.99
C LYS A 612 27.37 12.70 25.47
N ASP A 613 27.41 11.71 26.35
CA ASP A 613 27.30 11.85 27.81
C ASP A 613 26.01 12.53 28.32
N GLY A 614 24.94 12.56 27.51
CA GLY A 614 23.66 13.18 27.88
C GLY A 614 22.90 12.43 28.98
N LYS A 615 22.27 13.16 29.92
CA LYS A 615 21.32 12.58 30.89
C LYS A 615 20.22 11.80 30.15
N LYS A 616 19.81 10.65 30.70
CA LYS A 616 18.76 9.75 30.16
C LYS A 616 17.33 10.35 30.13
N ASP A 617 17.17 11.64 30.38
CA ASP A 617 15.85 12.27 30.36
C ASP A 617 15.55 12.79 28.94
N CYS A 618 14.64 12.11 28.25
CA CYS A 618 14.28 12.41 26.87
C CYS A 618 13.22 13.51 26.80
N LYS A 619 13.51 14.58 26.06
CA LYS A 619 12.52 15.63 25.77
C LYS A 619 11.88 15.38 24.42
N VAL A 620 10.56 15.34 24.39
CA VAL A 620 9.80 15.16 23.15
C VAL A 620 9.07 16.45 22.80
N TYR A 621 9.21 16.89 21.57
CA TYR A 621 8.64 18.10 21.01
C TYR A 621 7.76 17.76 19.81
N HIS A 622 6.62 18.41 19.71
CA HIS A 622 5.67 18.20 18.63
C HIS A 622 5.27 19.53 17.98
N SER A 623 5.08 19.50 16.66
CA SER A 623 4.46 20.55 15.86
C SER A 623 3.63 19.88 14.76
N GLU A 624 2.65 20.60 14.22
CA GLU A 624 1.74 20.09 13.19
C GLU A 624 1.59 21.09 12.04
N ILE A 625 1.35 20.57 10.83
CA ILE A 625 1.02 21.37 9.65
C ILE A 625 -0.20 20.78 8.96
N TRP A 626 -1.24 21.59 8.88
CA TRP A 626 -2.50 21.30 8.20
C TRP A 626 -2.63 22.12 6.93
N GLY A 627 -3.30 21.59 5.90
CA GLY A 627 -3.67 22.34 4.70
C GLY A 627 -3.42 21.60 3.39
N LEU A 628 -3.42 22.35 2.30
CA LEU A 628 -3.16 21.85 0.95
C LEU A 628 -1.68 21.51 0.75
N ARG A 629 -1.40 20.61 -0.20
CA ARG A 629 -0.04 20.11 -0.49
C ARG A 629 0.95 21.26 -0.79
N GLU A 630 0.56 22.18 -1.66
CA GLU A 630 1.40 23.33 -2.04
C GLU A 630 1.70 24.27 -0.86
N SER A 631 0.71 24.54 0.00
CA SER A 631 0.92 25.37 1.20
C SER A 631 1.89 24.71 2.18
N LYS A 632 1.85 23.38 2.31
CA LYS A 632 2.84 22.62 3.10
C LYS A 632 4.24 22.71 2.49
N TYR A 633 4.36 22.64 1.17
CA TYR A 633 5.63 22.80 0.46
C TYR A 633 6.25 24.18 0.66
N GLU A 634 5.49 25.25 0.47
CA GLU A 634 5.96 26.62 0.73
C GLU A 634 6.47 26.77 2.16
N TRP A 635 5.71 26.26 3.14
CA TRP A 635 6.11 26.31 4.54
C TRP A 635 7.41 25.55 4.80
N LEU A 636 7.57 24.35 4.24
CA LEU A 636 8.77 23.51 4.45
C LEU A 636 10.04 24.12 3.82
N LEU A 637 9.91 24.87 2.73
CA LEU A 637 11.03 25.59 2.11
C LEU A 637 11.47 26.82 2.92
N GLU A 638 10.55 27.46 3.64
CA GLU A 638 10.83 28.69 4.38
C GLU A 638 11.26 28.48 5.84
N LYS A 639 11.12 27.26 6.37
CA LYS A 639 11.29 26.96 7.79
C LYS A 639 12.35 25.88 8.01
N ASP A 640 12.88 25.87 9.22
CA ASP A 640 13.78 24.85 9.76
C ASP A 640 13.41 24.57 11.23
N ILE A 641 14.14 23.66 11.87
CA ILE A 641 13.93 23.32 13.29
C ILE A 641 13.88 24.54 14.24
N LYS A 642 14.60 25.64 13.99
CA LYS A 642 14.58 26.83 14.86
C LYS A 642 13.36 27.70 14.62
N MET A 643 12.92 27.80 13.37
CA MET A 643 11.77 28.61 12.98
C MET A 643 10.43 27.93 13.27
N THR A 644 10.45 26.59 13.42
CA THR A 644 9.28 25.79 13.80
C THR A 644 8.88 26.03 15.25
N LYS A 645 7.58 26.24 15.49
CA LYS A 645 7.02 26.46 16.82
C LYS A 645 6.75 25.14 17.52
N TRP A 646 7.70 24.70 18.33
CA TRP A 646 7.61 23.42 19.05
C TRP A 646 6.82 23.52 20.35
N LYS A 647 5.93 22.54 20.57
CA LYS A 647 5.28 22.28 21.85
C LYS A 647 5.96 21.08 22.51
N GLN A 648 6.57 21.28 23.67
CA GLN A 648 7.07 20.16 24.46
C GLN A 648 5.89 19.32 24.97
N ILE A 649 5.99 18.01 24.79
CA ILE A 649 5.03 17.02 25.30
C ILE A 649 5.71 16.11 26.31
N SER A 650 4.91 15.43 27.14
CA SER A 650 5.40 14.51 28.16
C SER A 650 4.78 13.13 27.95
N PRO A 651 5.34 12.30 27.05
CA PRO A 651 4.84 10.95 26.84
C PRO A 651 4.91 10.14 28.14
N LYS A 652 3.82 9.45 28.49
CA LYS A 652 3.69 8.67 29.74
C LYS A 652 3.43 7.19 29.46
N SER A 653 3.67 6.37 30.49
CA SER A 653 3.33 4.94 30.51
C SER A 653 1.90 4.66 30.06
N GLU A 654 1.63 3.41 29.70
CA GLU A 654 0.48 2.89 28.93
C GLU A 654 0.59 3.10 27.41
N PHE A 655 0.91 4.31 26.92
CA PHE A 655 0.95 4.56 25.47
C PHE A 655 2.17 5.32 24.95
N TYR A 656 2.85 6.14 25.75
CA TYR A 656 3.99 6.97 25.34
C TYR A 656 3.75 7.78 24.07
N LEU A 657 2.57 8.39 23.88
CA LEU A 657 2.26 9.06 22.62
C LEU A 657 3.17 10.22 22.30
N PHE A 658 3.47 10.36 21.00
CA PHE A 658 4.24 11.48 20.44
C PHE A 658 3.36 12.59 19.87
N ILE A 659 2.08 12.61 20.23
CA ILE A 659 1.14 13.70 19.94
C ILE A 659 0.74 14.44 21.24
N PRO A 660 0.34 15.72 21.15
CA PRO A 660 -0.16 16.46 22.30
C PRO A 660 -1.42 15.82 22.88
N ARG A 661 -1.59 15.94 24.20
CA ARG A 661 -2.80 15.53 24.94
C ARG A 661 -3.13 16.56 26.00
N GLU A 662 -4.40 16.71 26.35
CA GLU A 662 -4.81 17.51 27.50
C GLU A 662 -4.56 16.78 28.84
N GLU A 663 -3.35 16.91 29.38
CA GLU A 663 -2.91 16.22 30.61
C GLU A 663 -3.81 16.44 31.83
N LYS A 664 -4.35 17.65 32.01
CA LYS A 664 -5.26 17.94 33.13
C LYS A 664 -6.58 17.17 32.99
N LEU A 665 -7.08 17.09 31.76
CA LEU A 665 -8.32 16.40 31.45
C LEU A 665 -8.13 14.88 31.53
N LEU A 666 -6.98 14.38 31.06
CA LEU A 666 -6.61 12.97 31.15
C LEU A 666 -6.54 12.49 32.60
N ARG A 667 -5.85 13.22 33.50
CA ARG A 667 -5.81 12.86 34.93
C ARG A 667 -7.20 12.80 35.55
N LYS A 668 -8.08 13.75 35.19
CA LYS A 668 -9.47 13.74 35.66
C LYS A 668 -10.21 12.49 35.16
N TYR A 669 -10.02 12.14 33.88
CA TYR A 669 -10.64 10.98 33.26
C TYR A 669 -10.12 9.65 33.80
N GLU A 670 -8.82 9.53 34.07
CA GLU A 670 -8.17 8.34 34.63
C GLU A 670 -8.66 8.02 36.05
N ASN A 671 -9.10 9.02 36.81
CA ASN A 671 -9.72 8.82 38.13
C ASN A 671 -11.11 8.17 38.05
N TYR A 672 -11.73 8.10 36.87
CA TYR A 672 -13.01 7.42 36.69
C TYR A 672 -12.79 5.91 36.48
N LEU A 673 -13.79 5.12 36.87
CA LEU A 673 -13.75 3.66 36.72
C LEU A 673 -13.86 3.24 35.26
N LYS A 674 -12.91 2.41 34.80
CA LYS A 674 -12.95 1.83 33.45
C LYS A 674 -14.08 0.81 33.34
N ILE A 675 -14.78 0.79 32.21
CA ILE A 675 -15.95 -0.10 32.04
C ILE A 675 -15.60 -1.59 32.22
N THR A 676 -14.37 -1.99 31.90
CA THR A 676 -13.87 -3.36 32.09
C THR A 676 -13.67 -3.71 33.56
N ASP A 677 -13.43 -2.72 34.41
CA ASP A 677 -13.30 -2.91 35.86
C ASP A 677 -14.69 -2.94 36.51
N ILE A 678 -15.66 -2.22 35.92
CA ILE A 678 -17.08 -2.28 36.31
C ILE A 678 -17.68 -3.64 35.95
N PHE A 679 -17.43 -4.13 34.73
CA PHE A 679 -17.93 -5.40 34.19
C PHE A 679 -16.77 -6.37 33.89
N PRO A 680 -16.35 -7.19 34.88
CA PRO A 680 -15.15 -8.00 34.76
C PRO A 680 -15.26 -9.10 33.69
N VAL A 681 -16.46 -9.66 33.48
CA VAL A 681 -16.69 -10.65 32.42
C VAL A 681 -17.18 -9.93 31.17
N ASN A 682 -16.34 -9.84 30.14
CA ASN A 682 -16.67 -9.26 28.85
C ASN A 682 -15.87 -9.93 27.73
N SER A 683 -16.40 -9.83 26.51
CA SER A 683 -15.74 -10.37 25.31
C SER A 683 -16.32 -9.68 24.08
N VAL A 684 -15.73 -9.95 22.92
CA VAL A 684 -16.26 -9.46 21.65
C VAL A 684 -17.50 -10.25 21.22
N GLY A 685 -18.27 -9.68 20.28
CA GLY A 685 -19.41 -10.37 19.66
C GLY A 685 -19.01 -11.61 18.83
N ILE A 686 -20.03 -12.36 18.40
CA ILE A 686 -19.88 -13.59 17.59
C ILE A 686 -19.25 -13.25 16.23
N ILE A 687 -18.27 -14.06 15.78
CA ILE A 687 -17.72 -13.99 14.43
C ILE A 687 -18.09 -15.27 13.70
N THR A 688 -18.82 -15.16 12.60
CA THR A 688 -19.18 -16.33 11.77
C THR A 688 -18.12 -16.62 10.69
N ALA A 689 -17.49 -15.58 10.14
CA ALA A 689 -16.69 -15.59 8.91
C ALA A 689 -17.43 -16.08 7.65
N ARG A 690 -18.76 -16.21 7.71
CA ARG A 690 -19.66 -16.75 6.68
C ARG A 690 -21.13 -16.37 6.94
N ASP A 691 -21.38 -15.07 7.10
CA ASP A 691 -22.70 -14.53 7.48
C ASP A 691 -23.81 -14.99 6.52
N ASP A 692 -23.58 -14.94 5.21
CA ASP A 692 -24.58 -15.31 4.20
C ASP A 692 -25.04 -16.76 4.32
N PHE A 693 -24.21 -17.64 4.90
CA PHE A 693 -24.58 -19.02 5.19
C PHE A 693 -25.25 -19.14 6.57
N ALA A 694 -24.63 -18.59 7.61
CA ALA A 694 -25.02 -18.82 9.01
C ALA A 694 -26.16 -17.91 9.53
N ILE A 695 -26.47 -16.81 8.84
CA ILE A 695 -27.43 -15.78 9.27
C ILE A 695 -28.46 -15.54 8.16
N ASP A 696 -29.73 -15.35 8.52
CA ASP A 696 -30.80 -14.96 7.59
C ASP A 696 -31.86 -14.08 8.26
N PHE A 697 -32.61 -13.33 7.44
CA PHE A 697 -33.80 -12.60 7.90
C PHE A 697 -34.95 -13.54 8.26
N ASP A 698 -35.07 -14.67 7.56
CA ASP A 698 -36.16 -15.64 7.71
C ASP A 698 -35.68 -16.96 8.33
N LYS A 699 -36.35 -17.38 9.40
CA LYS A 699 -36.00 -18.58 10.17
C LYS A 699 -36.09 -19.84 9.32
N GLU A 700 -37.16 -19.98 8.55
CA GLU A 700 -37.44 -21.19 7.77
C GLU A 700 -36.52 -21.32 6.55
N THR A 701 -36.09 -20.18 5.99
CA THR A 701 -35.08 -20.14 4.94
C THR A 701 -33.71 -20.58 5.46
N LEU A 702 -33.31 -20.08 6.64
CA LEU A 702 -32.07 -20.54 7.29
C LEU A 702 -32.16 -22.04 7.63
N LYS A 703 -33.27 -22.50 8.19
CA LYS A 703 -33.49 -23.91 8.52
C LYS A 703 -33.36 -24.81 7.29
N ARG A 704 -34.06 -24.48 6.19
CA ARG A 704 -33.97 -25.22 4.92
C ARG A 704 -32.55 -25.23 4.34
N ARG A 705 -31.79 -24.14 4.53
CA ARG A 705 -30.38 -24.07 4.13
C ARG A 705 -29.53 -25.07 4.91
N ILE A 706 -29.72 -25.16 6.23
CA ILE A 706 -29.01 -26.13 7.07
C ILE A 706 -29.48 -27.57 6.78
N ASP A 707 -30.77 -27.80 6.54
CA ASP A 707 -31.29 -29.10 6.08
C ASP A 707 -30.60 -29.54 4.78
N LEU A 708 -30.47 -28.63 3.81
CA LEU A 708 -29.77 -28.89 2.54
C LEU A 708 -28.29 -29.18 2.77
N PHE A 709 -27.63 -28.43 3.66
CA PHE A 709 -26.24 -28.66 4.04
C PHE A 709 -26.05 -30.06 4.65
N CYS A 710 -27.00 -30.54 5.45
CA CYS A 710 -26.97 -31.88 6.04
C CYS A 710 -27.44 -33.01 5.12
N ASN A 711 -27.92 -32.73 3.91
CA ASN A 711 -28.54 -33.73 3.04
C ASN A 711 -27.55 -34.77 2.51
N GLU A 712 -27.64 -36.02 2.97
CA GLU A 712 -26.73 -37.12 2.61
C GLU A 712 -26.76 -37.50 1.11
N LYS A 713 -27.81 -37.16 0.38
CA LYS A 713 -27.92 -37.44 -1.05
C LYS A 713 -27.07 -36.52 -1.92
N MET A 714 -26.50 -35.46 -1.35
CA MET A 714 -25.63 -34.51 -2.06
C MET A 714 -24.17 -34.71 -1.67
N SER A 715 -23.28 -34.79 -2.67
CA SER A 715 -21.84 -34.86 -2.43
C SER A 715 -21.30 -33.55 -1.85
N ASP A 716 -20.13 -33.60 -1.21
CA ASP A 716 -19.49 -32.41 -0.63
C ASP A 716 -19.16 -31.36 -1.70
N GLU A 717 -18.81 -31.78 -2.92
CA GLU A 717 -18.52 -30.88 -4.04
C GLU A 717 -19.76 -30.07 -4.47
N ILE A 718 -20.94 -30.69 -4.46
CA ILE A 718 -22.21 -30.02 -4.79
C ILE A 718 -22.55 -28.99 -3.71
N ILE A 719 -22.40 -29.36 -2.43
CA ILE A 719 -22.64 -28.45 -1.30
C ILE A 719 -21.65 -27.29 -1.30
N ALA A 720 -20.36 -27.57 -1.56
CA ALA A 720 -19.33 -26.55 -1.65
C ALA A 720 -19.63 -25.55 -2.77
N LYS A 721 -20.04 -26.01 -3.95
CA LYS A 721 -20.44 -25.13 -5.06
C LYS A 721 -21.72 -24.34 -4.77
N THR A 722 -22.67 -24.94 -4.05
CA THR A 722 -23.96 -24.31 -3.71
C THR A 722 -23.78 -23.15 -2.72
N PHE A 723 -22.87 -23.28 -1.76
CA PHE A 723 -22.64 -22.29 -0.71
C PHE A 723 -21.31 -21.53 -0.83
N HIS A 724 -20.60 -21.68 -1.96
CA HIS A 724 -19.34 -21.01 -2.26
C HIS A 724 -18.19 -21.32 -1.26
N PHE A 725 -18.01 -22.61 -0.97
CA PHE A 725 -16.98 -23.13 -0.06
C PHE A 725 -15.91 -23.98 -0.77
N GLU A 726 -15.72 -23.82 -2.08
CA GLU A 726 -14.79 -24.62 -2.90
C GLU A 726 -13.34 -24.58 -2.36
N ASN A 727 -12.93 -23.42 -1.82
CA ASN A 727 -11.60 -23.20 -1.24
C ASN A 727 -11.49 -23.59 0.25
N LYS A 728 -12.54 -24.17 0.85
CA LYS A 728 -12.62 -24.54 2.27
C LYS A 728 -13.14 -25.97 2.46
N MET A 729 -12.77 -26.87 1.55
CA MET A 729 -13.33 -28.22 1.49
C MET A 729 -13.10 -29.03 2.77
N ASP A 730 -11.93 -28.92 3.39
CA ASP A 730 -11.61 -29.66 4.62
C ASP A 730 -12.48 -29.21 5.80
N TRP A 731 -12.62 -27.90 6.00
CA TRP A 731 -13.52 -27.34 7.02
C TRP A 731 -14.97 -27.75 6.75
N LEU A 732 -15.41 -27.68 5.49
CA LEU A 732 -16.78 -28.02 5.11
C LEU A 732 -17.13 -29.46 5.48
N LYS A 733 -16.23 -30.41 5.16
CA LYS A 733 -16.42 -31.83 5.47
C LYS A 733 -16.60 -32.06 6.97
N GLN A 734 -15.69 -31.49 7.77
CA GLN A 734 -15.75 -31.59 9.22
C GLN A 734 -17.03 -30.96 9.79
N ALA A 735 -17.32 -29.71 9.40
CA ALA A 735 -18.49 -29.00 9.90
C ALA A 735 -19.80 -29.73 9.54
N ARG A 736 -19.87 -30.27 8.32
CA ARG A 736 -21.02 -31.04 7.84
C ARG A 736 -21.22 -32.34 8.62
N GLU A 737 -20.15 -33.07 8.91
CA GLU A 737 -20.20 -34.29 9.71
C GLU A 737 -20.63 -34.01 11.16
N GLU A 738 -20.08 -32.96 11.78
CA GLU A 738 -20.42 -32.57 13.15
C GLU A 738 -21.89 -32.15 13.29
N VAL A 739 -22.42 -31.34 12.35
CA VAL A 739 -23.83 -30.93 12.38
C VAL A 739 -24.76 -32.12 12.13
N LYS A 740 -24.40 -33.07 11.26
CA LYS A 740 -25.19 -34.29 11.02
C LYS A 740 -25.31 -35.16 12.28
N LYS A 741 -24.27 -35.23 13.10
CA LYS A 741 -24.27 -36.00 14.36
C LYS A 741 -25.12 -35.36 15.46
N ASP A 742 -25.44 -34.07 15.35
CA ASP A 742 -26.29 -33.36 16.31
C ASP A 742 -27.77 -33.50 15.93
N GLU A 743 -28.45 -34.53 16.44
CA GLU A 743 -29.90 -34.73 16.24
C GLU A 743 -30.76 -33.54 16.72
N SER A 744 -30.18 -32.64 17.52
CA SER A 744 -30.84 -31.48 18.10
C SER A 744 -30.38 -30.16 17.49
N TRP A 745 -29.70 -30.17 16.34
CA TRP A 745 -29.11 -28.96 15.74
C TRP A 745 -30.13 -27.84 15.54
N GLY A 746 -31.42 -28.15 15.34
CA GLY A 746 -32.50 -27.16 15.22
C GLY A 746 -32.61 -26.21 16.43
N ASN A 747 -32.19 -26.64 17.63
CA ASN A 747 -32.14 -25.81 18.83
C ASN A 747 -31.04 -24.73 18.77
N SER A 748 -30.09 -24.88 17.85
CA SER A 748 -29.03 -23.89 17.59
C SER A 748 -29.54 -22.70 16.76
N ILE A 749 -30.75 -22.77 16.19
CA ILE A 749 -31.36 -21.62 15.49
C ILE A 749 -32.01 -20.67 16.50
N THR A 750 -31.42 -19.49 16.64
CA THR A 750 -31.89 -18.46 17.58
C THR A 750 -31.76 -17.06 16.97
N GLN A 751 -32.18 -16.03 17.71
CA GLN A 751 -32.09 -14.65 17.27
C GLN A 751 -30.75 -14.01 17.65
N ILE A 752 -30.21 -13.22 16.73
CA ILE A 752 -29.00 -12.42 16.90
C ILE A 752 -29.29 -10.96 16.55
N LEU A 753 -28.77 -10.03 17.36
CA LEU A 753 -28.66 -8.64 16.98
C LEU A 753 -27.51 -8.52 15.97
N TYR A 754 -27.87 -8.35 14.70
CA TYR A 754 -26.91 -8.27 13.60
C TYR A 754 -26.36 -6.85 13.48
N ARG A 755 -27.24 -5.84 13.44
CA ARG A 755 -26.89 -4.40 13.40
C ARG A 755 -27.83 -3.63 14.33
N PRO A 756 -27.63 -2.34 14.63
CA PRO A 756 -28.49 -1.60 15.55
C PRO A 756 -29.93 -1.64 15.03
N PHE A 757 -30.86 -2.11 15.88
CA PHE A 757 -32.26 -2.37 15.55
C PHE A 757 -32.53 -3.44 14.45
N ASP A 758 -31.53 -4.21 14.03
CA ASP A 758 -31.68 -5.28 13.04
C ASP A 758 -31.44 -6.65 13.69
N THR A 759 -32.53 -7.30 14.10
CA THR A 759 -32.50 -8.67 14.62
C THR A 759 -32.72 -9.66 13.47
N ARG A 760 -31.88 -10.69 13.41
CA ARG A 760 -31.91 -11.76 12.40
C ARG A 760 -31.87 -13.12 13.09
N TRP A 761 -31.99 -14.18 12.31
CA TRP A 761 -31.81 -15.57 12.76
C TRP A 761 -30.39 -16.02 12.48
N ILE A 762 -29.77 -16.72 13.42
CA ILE A 762 -28.45 -17.33 13.30
C ILE A 762 -28.53 -18.82 13.59
N PHE A 763 -27.73 -19.62 12.88
CA PHE A 763 -27.42 -20.99 13.25
C PHE A 763 -26.18 -20.99 14.16
N TYR A 764 -26.40 -20.89 15.47
CA TYR A 764 -25.36 -20.75 16.48
C TYR A 764 -24.80 -22.11 16.91
N ASN A 765 -24.01 -22.74 16.03
CA ASN A 765 -23.36 -24.03 16.26
C ASN A 765 -21.84 -23.91 16.06
N ASP A 766 -21.03 -24.46 16.99
CA ASP A 766 -19.57 -24.33 16.96
C ASP A 766 -18.92 -24.95 15.70
N ALA A 767 -19.57 -25.95 15.09
CA ALA A 767 -19.10 -26.54 13.83
C ALA A 767 -19.10 -25.51 12.68
N VAL A 768 -20.06 -24.58 12.70
CA VAL A 768 -20.27 -23.58 11.64
C VAL A 768 -19.72 -22.21 12.02
N ILE A 769 -19.73 -21.85 13.30
CA ILE A 769 -19.34 -20.52 13.79
C ILE A 769 -17.85 -20.47 14.11
N GLU A 770 -17.12 -19.57 13.43
CA GLU A 770 -15.67 -19.38 13.64
C GLU A 770 -15.30 -19.05 15.08
N ARG A 771 -16.03 -18.13 15.72
CA ARG A 771 -15.84 -17.76 17.13
C ARG A 771 -17.19 -17.53 17.81
N SER A 772 -17.66 -18.54 18.54
CA SER A 772 -18.96 -18.53 19.21
C SER A 772 -19.00 -17.69 20.49
N ARG A 773 -17.86 -17.40 21.10
CA ARG A 773 -17.74 -16.52 22.29
C ARG A 773 -18.60 -16.97 23.47
N LYS A 774 -18.65 -18.29 23.70
CA LYS A 774 -19.47 -18.92 24.74
C LYS A 774 -19.21 -18.37 26.15
N GLU A 775 -18.02 -17.85 26.43
CA GLU A 775 -17.68 -17.19 27.69
C GLU A 775 -18.64 -16.05 28.07
N VAL A 776 -19.21 -15.37 27.07
CA VAL A 776 -20.19 -14.29 27.26
C VAL A 776 -21.55 -14.65 26.66
N MET A 777 -21.59 -15.22 25.46
CA MET A 777 -22.83 -15.47 24.73
C MET A 777 -23.75 -16.48 25.41
N ARG A 778 -23.22 -17.42 26.20
CA ARG A 778 -24.05 -18.34 27.00
C ARG A 778 -24.99 -17.59 27.95
N HIS A 779 -24.56 -16.42 28.45
CA HIS A 779 -25.35 -15.58 29.35
C HIS A 779 -26.41 -14.77 28.59
N MET A 780 -26.24 -14.60 27.28
CA MET A 780 -27.17 -13.92 26.39
C MET A 780 -28.19 -14.87 25.72
N LEU A 781 -28.06 -16.19 25.95
CA LEU A 781 -29.08 -17.18 25.60
C LEU A 781 -30.25 -17.22 26.61
N GLN A 782 -30.09 -16.57 27.77
CA GLN A 782 -31.12 -16.36 28.77
C GLN A 782 -31.58 -14.90 28.75
N GLU A 783 -32.67 -14.57 29.43
CA GLU A 783 -33.13 -13.19 29.56
C GLU A 783 -32.08 -12.31 30.24
N ASN A 784 -31.41 -11.46 29.47
CA ASN A 784 -30.31 -10.65 29.96
C ASN A 784 -30.23 -9.31 29.21
N LEU A 785 -29.56 -8.34 29.82
CA LEU A 785 -29.18 -7.09 29.17
C LEU A 785 -27.67 -7.11 28.96
N SER A 786 -27.22 -6.48 27.89
CA SER A 786 -25.80 -6.27 27.63
C SER A 786 -25.53 -4.87 27.15
N LEU A 787 -24.48 -4.26 27.70
CA LEU A 787 -23.94 -3.02 27.19
C LEU A 787 -23.02 -3.37 26.01
N LEU A 788 -23.21 -2.69 24.89
CA LEU A 788 -22.41 -2.86 23.69
C LEU A 788 -21.58 -1.61 23.47
N LEU A 789 -20.26 -1.77 23.29
CA LEU A 789 -19.37 -0.66 22.96
C LEU A 789 -18.13 -1.12 22.20
N THR A 790 -17.40 -0.19 21.59
CA THR A 790 -16.09 -0.46 20.99
C THR A 790 -14.97 -0.13 21.99
N ASN A 791 -13.82 -0.79 21.88
CA ASN A 791 -12.66 -0.47 22.71
C ASN A 791 -11.93 0.79 22.23
N ARG A 792 -12.12 1.17 20.97
CA ARG A 792 -11.49 2.30 20.30
C ARG A 792 -12.48 2.89 19.31
N HIS A 793 -12.79 4.17 19.47
CA HIS A 793 -13.56 4.91 18.47
C HIS A 793 -12.65 5.31 17.31
N SER A 794 -13.06 4.97 16.08
CA SER A 794 -12.17 5.11 14.91
C SER A 794 -12.39 6.41 14.12
N VAL A 795 -13.63 6.94 14.03
CA VAL A 795 -13.96 8.09 13.18
C VAL A 795 -15.20 8.83 13.69
N GLY A 796 -15.10 10.15 13.84
CA GLY A 796 -16.25 11.04 14.13
C GLY A 796 -16.46 11.34 15.62
N ASP A 797 -17.72 11.64 15.97
CA ASP A 797 -18.17 11.81 17.34
C ASP A 797 -18.43 10.44 17.98
N TYR A 798 -18.08 10.30 19.28
CA TYR A 798 -18.28 9.05 20.00
C TYR A 798 -19.77 8.68 20.09
N ASN A 799 -20.15 7.65 19.32
CA ASN A 799 -21.50 7.12 19.21
C ASN A 799 -21.53 5.57 19.21
N ASP A 800 -20.41 4.94 19.55
CA ASP A 800 -20.21 3.48 19.57
C ASP A 800 -20.82 2.84 20.83
N VAL A 801 -22.08 3.15 21.16
CA VAL A 801 -22.76 2.60 22.33
C VAL A 801 -24.17 2.18 21.99
N PHE A 802 -24.49 0.92 22.29
CA PHE A 802 -25.84 0.40 22.13
C PHE A 802 -26.16 -0.64 23.20
N ILE A 803 -27.36 -1.21 23.14
CA ILE A 803 -27.85 -2.21 24.08
C ILE A 803 -28.29 -3.46 23.34
N GLY A 804 -28.00 -4.62 23.93
CA GLY A 804 -28.43 -5.91 23.40
C GLY A 804 -29.18 -6.73 24.44
N ASP A 805 -30.24 -7.42 24.02
CA ASP A 805 -31.01 -8.38 24.83
C ASP A 805 -31.05 -9.79 24.21
N LYS A 806 -30.16 -10.06 23.26
CA LYS A 806 -30.04 -11.30 22.47
C LYS A 806 -28.57 -11.64 22.26
N LEU A 807 -28.28 -12.71 21.50
CA LEU A 807 -26.93 -12.90 20.96
C LEU A 807 -26.49 -11.68 20.13
N ILE A 808 -25.20 -11.40 20.12
CA ILE A 808 -24.64 -10.19 19.53
C ILE A 808 -23.58 -10.55 18.50
N GLU A 809 -23.69 -10.00 17.29
CA GLU A 809 -22.68 -10.14 16.25
C GLU A 809 -21.49 -9.18 16.49
N GLY A 810 -20.29 -9.57 16.07
CA GLY A 810 -19.06 -8.81 16.29
C GLY A 810 -19.06 -7.40 15.70
N HIS A 811 -19.75 -7.17 14.59
CA HIS A 811 -19.78 -5.90 13.85
C HIS A 811 -21.10 -5.13 14.00
N VAL A 812 -21.81 -5.32 15.12
CA VAL A 812 -23.04 -4.55 15.43
C VAL A 812 -22.80 -3.05 15.44
N LEU A 813 -21.71 -2.56 16.03
CA LEU A 813 -21.43 -1.12 16.14
C LEU A 813 -20.43 -0.60 15.13
N SER A 814 -19.55 -1.45 14.60
CA SER A 814 -18.46 -1.01 13.73
C SER A 814 -18.45 -1.80 12.43
N GLY A 815 -18.02 -1.16 11.34
CA GLY A 815 -17.73 -1.83 10.07
C GLY A 815 -16.46 -2.69 10.15
N ALA A 816 -15.79 -2.89 9.02
CA ALA A 816 -14.60 -3.76 8.94
C ALA A 816 -13.39 -3.33 9.81
N LEU A 817 -13.40 -2.12 10.39
CA LEU A 817 -12.26 -1.52 11.10
C LEU A 817 -12.33 -1.63 12.64
N GLY A 818 -13.40 -2.22 13.19
CA GLY A 818 -13.58 -2.36 14.63
C GLY A 818 -14.35 -3.63 15.00
N ILE A 819 -14.43 -3.93 16.30
CA ILE A 819 -15.25 -5.02 16.83
C ILE A 819 -15.99 -4.55 18.08
N SER A 820 -17.22 -5.00 18.23
CA SER A 820 -18.13 -4.67 19.33
C SER A 820 -17.85 -5.61 20.50
N TYR A 821 -17.65 -5.02 21.67
CA TYR A 821 -17.56 -5.73 22.95
C TYR A 821 -18.92 -5.79 23.62
N VAL A 822 -19.13 -6.88 24.34
CA VAL A 822 -20.38 -7.24 25.00
C VAL A 822 -20.11 -7.41 26.50
N PHE A 823 -20.85 -6.63 27.28
CA PHE A 823 -20.78 -6.62 28.73
C PHE A 823 -22.15 -7.06 29.26
N PRO A 824 -22.38 -8.37 29.49
CA PRO A 824 -23.65 -8.87 30.01
C PRO A 824 -23.87 -8.36 31.44
N LEU A 825 -25.10 -8.02 31.80
CA LEU A 825 -25.46 -7.55 33.13
C LEU A 825 -25.49 -8.68 34.15
N TYR A 826 -25.94 -9.86 33.73
CA TYR A 826 -26.00 -11.06 34.57
C TYR A 826 -25.14 -12.20 34.05
N LEU A 827 -24.60 -12.97 34.98
CA LEU A 827 -23.91 -14.24 34.75
C LEU A 827 -24.78 -15.37 35.27
N TYR A 828 -24.78 -16.47 34.52
CA TYR A 828 -25.52 -17.69 34.79
C TYR A 828 -24.53 -18.83 35.07
N PRO A 829 -24.64 -19.54 36.21
CA PRO A 829 -23.76 -20.66 36.53
C PRO A 829 -23.84 -21.76 35.46
N GLU A 830 -22.72 -22.47 35.22
CA GLU A 830 -22.75 -23.64 34.34
C GLU A 830 -23.50 -24.79 35.00
N LYS A 831 -24.25 -25.55 34.20
CA LYS A 831 -24.67 -26.91 34.59
C LYS A 831 -23.39 -27.75 34.73
N LYS A 832 -23.04 -28.16 35.96
CA LYS A 832 -22.05 -29.23 36.14
C LYS A 832 -22.62 -30.49 35.48
N ASN A 833 -22.05 -30.91 34.35
CA ASN A 833 -22.27 -32.26 33.84
C ASN A 833 -21.51 -33.23 34.77
N PRO A 834 -22.18 -34.21 35.40
CA PRO A 834 -21.47 -35.26 36.13
C PRO A 834 -20.80 -36.16 35.09
N GLY A 835 -19.56 -35.86 34.70
CA GLY A 835 -18.81 -36.74 33.79
C GLY A 835 -17.59 -36.16 33.05
N LYS A 836 -17.32 -34.85 33.06
CA LYS A 836 -16.08 -34.31 32.47
C LYS A 836 -15.25 -33.59 33.53
N GLN A 837 -14.31 -34.33 34.12
CA GLN A 837 -13.19 -33.74 34.84
C GLN A 837 -12.30 -32.99 33.83
N SER A 838 -12.34 -31.67 33.84
CA SER A 838 -11.22 -30.86 33.36
C SER A 838 -10.15 -30.86 34.46
N SER A 839 -8.94 -31.37 34.16
CA SER A 839 -7.82 -31.32 35.09
C SER A 839 -7.43 -29.86 35.32
N GLY A 840 -7.60 -29.35 36.54
CA GLY A 840 -7.06 -28.03 36.89
C GLY A 840 -7.71 -27.23 38.02
N THR A 841 -8.60 -27.77 38.84
CA THR A 841 -9.01 -27.07 40.08
C THR A 841 -9.37 -28.04 41.20
N ILE A 842 -8.40 -28.31 42.08
CA ILE A 842 -8.61 -28.92 43.39
C ILE A 842 -9.05 -27.81 44.34
N MET A 843 -10.35 -27.73 44.64
CA MET A 843 -10.96 -27.32 45.91
C MET A 843 -12.41 -26.92 45.68
N MET A 844 -13.32 -27.61 46.38
CA MET A 844 -14.60 -27.14 46.96
C MET A 844 -15.58 -28.31 47.01
N LEU A 845 -15.42 -29.13 48.05
CA LEU A 845 -16.25 -30.32 48.34
C LEU A 845 -17.42 -30.03 49.28
N PHE A 846 -17.68 -28.76 49.61
CA PHE A 846 -18.76 -28.37 50.52
C PHE A 846 -19.34 -27.00 50.12
N GLU A 847 -20.18 -26.97 49.08
CA GLU A 847 -21.16 -25.89 48.91
C GLU A 847 -22.56 -26.51 48.87
N PRO A 848 -23.54 -25.97 49.62
CA PRO A 848 -24.91 -26.47 49.61
C PRO A 848 -25.54 -26.26 48.23
N GLU A 849 -26.45 -27.17 47.83
CA GLU A 849 -27.19 -27.11 46.57
C GLU A 849 -27.89 -25.75 46.39
N VAL A 850 -27.27 -24.86 45.62
CA VAL A 850 -27.85 -23.56 45.29
C VAL A 850 -28.84 -23.76 44.16
N ASP A 851 -30.07 -23.29 44.38
CA ASP A 851 -31.16 -23.30 43.41
C ASP A 851 -30.70 -22.73 42.03
N TYR A 852 -30.83 -23.56 41.00
CA TYR A 852 -30.20 -23.45 39.68
C TYR A 852 -30.84 -22.38 38.77
N LYS A 853 -31.55 -21.40 39.36
CA LYS A 853 -32.09 -20.19 38.73
C LYS A 853 -31.45 -18.89 39.23
N SER A 854 -30.49 -18.95 40.15
CA SER A 854 -29.85 -17.75 40.70
C SER A 854 -28.90 -17.07 39.68
N LYS A 855 -29.32 -15.92 39.13
CA LYS A 855 -28.49 -15.05 38.29
C LYS A 855 -27.58 -14.18 39.18
N LYS A 856 -26.28 -14.09 38.88
CA LYS A 856 -25.33 -13.21 39.59
C LYS A 856 -25.06 -11.93 38.77
N PRO A 857 -25.08 -10.72 39.35
CA PRO A 857 -24.67 -9.51 38.64
C PRO A 857 -23.20 -9.57 38.19
N ASN A 858 -22.93 -9.17 36.96
CA ASN A 858 -21.58 -8.99 36.42
C ASN A 858 -21.06 -7.58 36.74
N LEU A 859 -21.11 -7.20 38.01
CA LEU A 859 -20.66 -5.88 38.47
C LEU A 859 -19.56 -6.06 39.52
N SER A 860 -18.61 -5.13 39.55
CA SER A 860 -17.64 -5.06 40.64
C SER A 860 -18.35 -4.99 41.99
N GLU A 861 -17.95 -5.88 42.90
CA GLU A 861 -18.46 -5.88 44.27
C GLU A 861 -18.03 -4.62 45.02
N SER A 862 -16.85 -4.05 44.73
CA SER A 862 -16.38 -2.81 45.36
C SER A 862 -17.28 -1.65 44.99
N LEU A 863 -17.59 -1.48 43.69
CA LEU A 863 -18.49 -0.44 43.20
C LEU A 863 -19.87 -0.53 43.85
N SER A 864 -20.44 -1.75 43.90
CA SER A 864 -21.77 -1.95 44.47
C SER A 864 -21.81 -1.57 45.95
N ARG A 865 -20.77 -1.92 46.73
CA ARG A 865 -20.66 -1.53 48.15
C ARG A 865 -20.52 -0.02 48.30
N VAL A 866 -19.61 0.61 47.56
CA VAL A 866 -19.37 2.06 47.64
C VAL A 866 -20.62 2.87 47.28
N LEU A 867 -21.37 2.46 46.25
CA LEU A 867 -22.62 3.13 45.89
C LEU A 867 -23.69 2.97 46.97
N ASN A 868 -23.82 1.77 47.54
CA ASN A 868 -24.78 1.50 48.61
C ASN A 868 -24.48 2.33 49.87
N ASP A 869 -23.21 2.42 50.25
CA ASP A 869 -22.75 3.17 51.41
C ASP A 869 -22.92 4.69 51.19
N THR A 870 -22.56 5.18 49.99
CA THR A 870 -22.67 6.60 49.63
C THR A 870 -24.13 7.06 49.62
N PHE A 871 -25.04 6.28 49.04
CA PHE A 871 -26.46 6.64 48.93
C PHE A 871 -27.31 6.18 50.12
N LYS A 872 -26.72 5.38 51.02
CA LYS A 872 -27.40 4.74 52.17
C LYS A 872 -28.63 3.93 51.75
N LYS A 873 -28.56 3.28 50.58
CA LYS A 873 -29.65 2.51 49.95
C LYS A 873 -29.07 1.39 49.13
N VAL A 874 -29.81 0.28 49.01
CA VAL A 874 -29.43 -0.81 48.10
C VAL A 874 -29.77 -0.40 46.67
N ILE A 875 -28.75 -0.24 45.84
CA ILE A 875 -28.87 0.09 44.42
C ILE A 875 -28.94 -1.20 43.61
N SER A 876 -29.90 -1.29 42.69
CA SER A 876 -30.03 -2.47 41.84
C SER A 876 -28.97 -2.50 40.72
N PRO A 877 -28.57 -3.69 40.23
CA PRO A 877 -27.67 -3.80 39.08
C PRO A 877 -28.17 -3.05 37.84
N GLU A 878 -29.48 -3.07 37.60
CA GLU A 878 -30.13 -2.34 36.51
C GLU A 878 -30.00 -0.83 36.68
N GLU A 879 -30.12 -0.28 37.91
CA GLU A 879 -29.92 1.14 38.15
C GLU A 879 -28.49 1.58 37.77
N ILE A 880 -27.48 0.80 38.16
CA ILE A 880 -26.08 1.06 37.77
C ILE A 880 -25.93 1.00 36.24
N PHE A 881 -26.51 -0.03 35.61
CA PHE A 881 -26.50 -0.18 34.16
C PHE A 881 -27.15 1.00 33.43
N TYR A 882 -28.34 1.44 33.85
CA TYR A 882 -29.03 2.57 33.26
C TYR A 882 -28.29 3.88 33.47
N TYR A 883 -27.68 4.08 34.64
CA TYR A 883 -26.85 5.25 34.89
C TYR A 883 -25.67 5.32 33.89
N ILE A 884 -24.94 4.22 33.73
CA ILE A 884 -23.83 4.11 32.77
C ILE A 884 -24.32 4.42 31.36
N TYR A 885 -25.46 3.84 30.96
CA TYR A 885 -26.04 4.07 29.64
C TYR A 885 -26.40 5.54 29.40
N ALA A 886 -26.92 6.24 30.41
CA ALA A 886 -27.23 7.66 30.31
C ALA A 886 -25.95 8.53 30.19
N VAL A 887 -24.90 8.21 30.94
CA VAL A 887 -23.60 8.92 30.84
C VAL A 887 -23.00 8.78 29.44
N LEU A 888 -23.01 7.57 28.89
CA LEU A 888 -22.46 7.29 27.57
C LEU A 888 -23.26 7.93 26.41
N TYR A 889 -24.51 8.32 26.66
CA TYR A 889 -25.35 9.05 25.71
C TYR A 889 -25.31 10.58 25.88
N SER A 890 -24.51 11.10 26.82
CA SER A 890 -24.25 12.54 26.97
C SER A 890 -23.31 13.03 25.87
N ASN A 891 -23.75 13.96 25.04
CA ASN A 891 -22.90 14.57 24.02
C ASN A 891 -21.77 15.37 24.67
N ILE A 892 -22.02 15.97 25.83
CA ILE A 892 -20.98 16.70 26.58
C ILE A 892 -19.87 15.76 27.02
N TYR A 893 -20.19 14.56 27.52
CA TYR A 893 -19.19 13.56 27.88
C TYR A 893 -18.39 13.12 26.65
N SER A 894 -19.11 12.71 25.59
CA SER A 894 -18.53 12.21 24.34
C SER A 894 -17.57 13.21 23.70
N THR A 895 -17.97 14.47 23.58
CA THR A 895 -17.14 15.53 22.99
C THR A 895 -15.97 15.89 23.90
N LYS A 896 -16.19 15.99 25.21
CA LYS A 896 -15.15 16.38 26.17
C LYS A 896 -14.01 15.36 26.25
N TYR A 897 -14.33 14.06 26.26
CA TYR A 897 -13.32 13.00 26.39
C TYR A 897 -13.04 12.27 25.07
N ALA A 898 -13.39 12.88 23.92
CA ALA A 898 -13.27 12.27 22.61
C ALA A 898 -11.86 11.73 22.32
N GLU A 899 -10.80 12.47 22.71
CA GLU A 899 -9.41 12.05 22.53
C GLU A 899 -9.09 10.75 23.25
N PHE A 900 -9.68 10.50 24.42
CA PHE A 900 -9.39 9.32 25.24
C PHE A 900 -10.27 8.13 24.83
N LEU A 901 -11.52 8.39 24.45
CA LEU A 901 -12.46 7.38 23.94
C LEU A 901 -12.03 6.76 22.60
N LYS A 902 -11.14 7.44 21.85
CA LYS A 902 -10.50 6.90 20.64
C LYS A 902 -9.43 5.84 20.94
N ILE A 903 -8.89 5.82 22.16
CA ILE A 903 -7.66 5.08 22.50
C ILE A 903 -7.96 3.82 23.30
N ASP A 904 -8.91 3.90 24.22
CA ASP A 904 -9.23 2.84 25.18
C ASP A 904 -10.71 2.90 25.59
N PHE A 905 -11.14 1.90 26.36
CA PHE A 905 -12.51 1.80 26.85
C PHE A 905 -12.97 3.02 27.65
N PRO A 906 -14.28 3.34 27.59
CA PRO A 906 -14.88 4.41 28.39
C PRO A 906 -14.64 4.25 29.89
N ARG A 907 -14.41 5.37 30.57
CA ARG A 907 -14.38 5.48 32.02
C ARG A 907 -15.54 6.30 32.53
N ILE A 908 -16.26 5.80 33.53
CA ILE A 908 -17.55 6.33 33.97
C ILE A 908 -17.42 7.11 35.28
N PRO A 909 -17.77 8.41 35.32
CA PRO A 909 -17.91 9.15 36.57
C PRO A 909 -19.21 8.77 37.30
N PHE A 910 -19.11 8.48 38.60
CA PHE A 910 -20.27 8.27 39.47
C PHE A 910 -20.44 9.48 40.39
N THR A 911 -21.61 10.14 40.33
CA THR A 911 -21.91 11.29 41.21
C THR A 911 -22.22 10.86 42.65
N LYS A 912 -21.85 11.69 43.63
CA LYS A 912 -22.25 11.56 45.04
C LYS A 912 -23.71 11.97 45.29
N ASP A 913 -24.33 12.75 44.40
CA ASP A 913 -25.72 13.18 44.55
C ASP A 913 -26.69 12.10 44.06
N TYR A 914 -27.38 11.45 45.01
CA TYR A 914 -28.40 10.45 44.70
C TYR A 914 -29.56 10.98 43.85
N LYS A 915 -29.98 12.25 44.00
CA LYS A 915 -31.07 12.82 43.19
C LYS A 915 -30.64 12.91 41.73
N LEU A 916 -29.40 13.34 41.50
CA LEU A 916 -28.82 13.41 40.17
C LEU A 916 -28.61 12.01 39.57
N PHE A 917 -28.05 11.08 40.36
CA PHE A 917 -27.92 9.67 39.99
C PHE A 917 -29.28 9.09 39.55
N SER A 918 -30.32 9.21 40.39
CA SER A 918 -31.66 8.71 40.10
C SER A 918 -32.28 9.35 38.85
N LYS A 919 -32.00 10.64 38.59
CA LYS A 919 -32.47 11.31 37.37
C LYS A 919 -31.78 10.76 36.12
N MET A 920 -30.47 10.51 36.18
CA MET A 920 -29.71 9.85 35.12
C MET A 920 -30.21 8.43 34.88
N VAL A 921 -30.45 7.65 35.93
CA VAL A 921 -31.06 6.31 35.85
C VAL A 921 -32.39 6.34 35.10
N LYS A 922 -33.27 7.30 35.39
CA LYS A 922 -34.56 7.44 34.69
C LYS A 922 -34.39 7.70 33.19
N TYR A 923 -33.43 8.54 32.80
CA TYR A 923 -33.13 8.77 31.38
C TYR A 923 -32.52 7.54 30.72
N GLY A 924 -31.58 6.88 31.40
CA GLY A 924 -30.96 5.64 30.94
C GLY A 924 -31.95 4.51 30.72
N LYS A 925 -32.88 4.31 31.66
CA LYS A 925 -33.97 3.34 31.52
C LYS A 925 -34.84 3.66 30.30
N ARG A 926 -35.24 4.92 30.14
CA ARG A 926 -36.04 5.34 28.97
C ARG A 926 -35.30 5.11 27.65
N LEU A 927 -34.00 5.39 27.59
CA LEU A 927 -33.16 5.11 26.42
C LEU A 927 -33.08 3.60 26.14
N THR A 928 -32.83 2.78 27.16
CA THR A 928 -32.85 1.31 27.07
C THR A 928 -34.17 0.80 26.52
N ASP A 929 -35.30 1.24 27.09
CA ASP A 929 -36.63 0.82 26.65
C ASP A 929 -36.92 1.25 25.20
N LEU A 930 -36.43 2.42 24.77
CA LEU A 930 -36.53 2.89 23.38
C LEU A 930 -35.68 2.05 22.43
N HIS A 931 -34.43 1.76 22.80
CA HIS A 931 -33.49 1.04 21.93
C HIS A 931 -33.78 -0.46 21.81
N LEU A 932 -34.41 -1.05 22.83
CA LEU A 932 -34.98 -2.40 22.76
C LEU A 932 -36.37 -2.45 22.10
N LEU A 933 -36.90 -1.30 21.68
CA LEU A 933 -38.23 -1.12 21.10
C LEU A 933 -39.39 -1.60 22.01
N LYS A 934 -39.20 -1.52 23.34
CA LYS A 934 -40.18 -1.92 24.37
C LYS A 934 -40.95 -0.73 24.96
N SER A 935 -40.54 0.51 24.65
CA SER A 935 -41.16 1.72 25.20
C SER A 935 -42.55 2.00 24.64
N GLN A 936 -43.47 2.42 25.53
CA GLN A 936 -44.79 2.92 25.13
C GLN A 936 -44.71 4.23 24.33
N GLU A 937 -43.61 5.00 24.45
CA GLU A 937 -43.40 6.26 23.72
C GLU A 937 -43.27 6.08 22.19
N LEU A 938 -43.19 4.82 21.73
CA LEU A 938 -43.14 4.46 20.31
C LEU A 938 -44.52 4.46 19.63
N ASN A 939 -45.59 4.54 20.43
CA ASN A 939 -46.97 4.51 19.95
C ASN A 939 -47.71 5.83 20.30
N PRO A 940 -48.29 6.54 19.32
CA PRO A 940 -48.20 6.29 17.88
C PRO A 940 -46.81 6.64 17.30
N PRO A 941 -46.36 5.96 16.23
CA PRO A 941 -45.09 6.26 15.59
C PRO A 941 -45.13 7.60 14.85
N VAL A 942 -43.97 8.26 14.75
CA VAL A 942 -43.86 9.55 14.06
C VAL A 942 -43.77 9.40 12.55
N ALA A 943 -43.08 8.35 12.08
CA ALA A 943 -42.98 8.07 10.66
C ALA A 943 -44.23 7.35 10.14
N LYS A 944 -44.62 7.66 8.91
CA LYS A 944 -45.74 7.02 8.22
C LYS A 944 -45.32 6.62 6.82
N LEU A 945 -45.74 5.43 6.39
CA LEU A 945 -45.59 5.00 5.01
C LEU A 945 -46.67 5.65 4.14
N GLN A 946 -46.27 6.24 3.03
CA GLN A 946 -47.16 6.87 2.05
C GLN A 946 -46.83 6.42 0.62
N GLY A 947 -47.77 6.62 -0.30
CA GLY A 947 -47.64 6.26 -1.71
C GLY A 947 -48.22 4.90 -2.08
N LYS A 948 -48.34 4.62 -3.39
CA LYS A 948 -48.85 3.35 -3.93
C LYS A 948 -47.72 2.56 -4.60
N GLY A 949 -47.58 1.28 -4.30
CA GLY A 949 -46.54 0.42 -4.88
C GLY A 949 -46.46 -0.97 -4.23
N ASN A 950 -45.43 -1.73 -4.58
CA ASN A 950 -45.22 -3.13 -4.16
C ASN A 950 -44.37 -3.28 -2.88
N ASN A 951 -44.05 -2.18 -2.19
CA ASN A 951 -43.18 -2.12 -1.02
C ASN A 951 -41.74 -2.61 -1.24
N LYS A 952 -41.30 -2.79 -2.49
CA LYS A 952 -39.95 -3.23 -2.82
C LYS A 952 -38.97 -2.06 -2.69
N ILE A 953 -37.85 -2.30 -2.01
CA ILE A 953 -36.77 -1.33 -1.89
C ILE A 953 -35.87 -1.40 -3.12
N GLU A 954 -35.81 -0.30 -3.87
CA GLU A 954 -34.98 -0.16 -5.07
C GLU A 954 -33.80 0.79 -4.82
N LYS A 955 -34.11 2.02 -4.41
CA LYS A 955 -33.12 3.07 -4.18
C LYS A 955 -33.58 4.00 -3.06
N VAL A 956 -32.76 4.08 -2.02
CA VAL A 956 -33.01 4.96 -0.88
C VAL A 956 -32.54 6.38 -1.20
N LYS A 957 -33.43 7.37 -1.05
CA LYS A 957 -33.13 8.80 -1.25
C LYS A 957 -33.86 9.64 -0.19
N TYR A 958 -33.11 10.48 0.50
CA TYR A 958 -33.68 11.44 1.45
C TYR A 958 -33.96 12.79 0.79
N ASP A 959 -35.17 13.30 0.99
CA ASP A 959 -35.57 14.67 0.66
C ASP A 959 -35.69 15.47 1.96
N GLN A 960 -34.71 16.34 2.20
CA GLN A 960 -34.66 17.19 3.39
C GLN A 960 -35.78 18.24 3.43
N LYS A 961 -36.19 18.79 2.28
CA LYS A 961 -37.24 19.84 2.23
C LYS A 961 -38.58 19.27 2.64
N GLN A 962 -38.88 18.07 2.16
CA GLN A 962 -40.15 17.38 2.42
C GLN A 962 -40.11 16.49 3.67
N LYS A 963 -38.93 16.26 4.26
CA LYS A 963 -38.71 15.34 5.39
C LYS A 963 -39.17 13.91 5.07
N ARG A 964 -38.80 13.44 3.86
CA ARG A 964 -39.23 12.16 3.29
C ARG A 964 -38.03 11.27 2.95
N ILE A 965 -38.16 9.97 3.19
CA ILE A 965 -37.24 8.95 2.68
C ILE A 965 -37.98 8.15 1.62
N TYR A 966 -37.59 8.33 0.36
CA TYR A 966 -38.04 7.48 -0.74
C TYR A 966 -37.21 6.20 -0.75
N PHE A 967 -37.87 5.05 -0.92
CA PHE A 967 -37.19 3.77 -1.14
C PHE A 967 -37.48 3.16 -2.52
N ASN A 968 -38.43 3.74 -3.26
CA ASN A 968 -38.66 3.57 -4.69
C ASN A 968 -39.27 4.86 -5.27
N GLN A 969 -39.70 4.86 -6.54
CA GLN A 969 -40.19 6.08 -7.20
C GLN A 969 -41.48 6.65 -6.61
N SER A 970 -42.35 5.81 -6.03
CA SER A 970 -43.71 6.20 -5.64
C SER A 970 -44.00 6.11 -4.14
N GLN A 971 -43.19 5.39 -3.37
CA GLN A 971 -43.40 5.12 -1.95
C GLN A 971 -42.29 5.71 -1.08
N TYR A 972 -42.70 6.25 0.07
CA TYR A 972 -41.79 6.95 0.97
C TYR A 972 -42.28 6.91 2.42
N PHE A 973 -41.34 7.04 3.36
CA PHE A 973 -41.64 7.35 4.75
C PHE A 973 -41.60 8.87 4.97
N GLU A 974 -42.65 9.44 5.54
CA GLU A 974 -42.75 10.87 5.87
C GLU A 974 -42.54 11.15 7.35
N GLY A 975 -42.26 12.42 7.69
CA GLY A 975 -42.11 12.87 9.08
C GLY A 975 -40.68 12.78 9.63
N ILE A 976 -39.69 12.55 8.77
CA ILE A 976 -38.31 12.23 9.17
C ILE A 976 -37.42 13.46 9.06
N LYS A 977 -37.07 14.03 10.22
CA LYS A 977 -36.16 15.18 10.30
C LYS A 977 -34.73 14.80 9.90
N LYS A 978 -33.96 15.79 9.45
CA LYS A 978 -32.54 15.64 9.07
C LYS A 978 -31.72 15.00 10.19
N GLU A 979 -31.86 15.51 11.42
CA GLU A 979 -31.17 14.98 12.61
C GLU A 979 -31.47 13.50 12.90
N VAL A 980 -32.64 12.98 12.49
CA VAL A 980 -33.00 11.56 12.65
C VAL A 980 -32.46 10.73 11.50
N TRP A 981 -32.53 11.24 10.27
CA TRP A 981 -31.98 10.58 9.09
C TRP A 981 -30.46 10.38 9.22
N GLU A 982 -29.75 11.42 9.64
CA GLU A 982 -28.29 11.44 9.79
C GLU A 982 -27.80 10.78 11.08
N TYR A 983 -28.71 10.34 11.97
CA TYR A 983 -28.33 9.76 13.25
C TYR A 983 -27.56 8.46 13.05
N GLN A 984 -26.41 8.36 13.71
CA GLN A 984 -25.51 7.22 13.62
C GLN A 984 -25.41 6.52 14.98
N ILE A 985 -25.42 5.19 14.95
CA ILE A 985 -25.04 4.34 16.09
C ILE A 985 -23.83 3.53 15.63
N GLY A 986 -22.71 3.80 16.28
CA GLY A 986 -21.38 3.50 15.78
C GLY A 986 -21.19 3.90 14.32
N GLY A 987 -20.63 3.00 13.51
CA GLY A 987 -20.35 3.23 12.10
C GLY A 987 -21.55 3.23 11.15
N TYR A 988 -22.79 3.10 11.65
CA TYR A 988 -23.98 2.94 10.81
C TYR A 988 -24.95 4.11 10.93
N GLN A 989 -25.26 4.75 9.81
CA GLN A 989 -26.45 5.60 9.69
C GLN A 989 -27.69 4.70 9.69
N VAL A 990 -28.36 4.60 10.83
CA VAL A 990 -29.31 3.52 11.16
C VAL A 990 -30.45 3.42 10.14
N CYS A 991 -31.11 4.54 9.84
CA CYS A 991 -32.25 4.57 8.92
C CYS A 991 -31.89 4.18 7.47
N ASP A 992 -30.69 4.56 7.02
CA ASP A 992 -30.21 4.25 5.67
C ASP A 992 -29.76 2.80 5.56
N LYS A 993 -28.93 2.35 6.52
CA LYS A 993 -28.37 1.00 6.57
C LYS A 993 -29.47 -0.05 6.62
N TRP A 994 -30.48 0.13 7.48
CA TRP A 994 -31.57 -0.83 7.65
C TRP A 994 -32.37 -1.07 6.35
N LEU A 995 -32.60 -0.01 5.57
CA LEU A 995 -33.27 -0.10 4.27
C LEU A 995 -32.35 -0.71 3.20
N LYS A 996 -31.09 -0.28 3.13
CA LYS A 996 -30.13 -0.80 2.13
C LYS A 996 -29.87 -2.30 2.28
N ASP A 997 -29.84 -2.82 3.50
CA ASP A 997 -29.65 -4.25 3.76
C ASP A 997 -30.85 -5.10 3.29
N ARG A 998 -31.99 -4.46 2.99
CA ARG A 998 -33.22 -5.07 2.46
C ARG A 998 -33.47 -4.70 1.00
N LYS A 999 -32.46 -4.23 0.27
CA LYS A 999 -32.58 -3.93 -1.16
C LYS A 999 -33.11 -5.15 -1.93
N GLU A 1000 -33.97 -4.89 -2.91
CA GLU A 1000 -34.70 -5.88 -3.71
C GLU A 1000 -35.72 -6.73 -2.95
N ARG A 1001 -35.92 -6.53 -1.64
CA ARG A 1001 -36.93 -7.24 -0.85
C ARG A 1001 -38.17 -6.35 -0.63
N PRO A 1002 -39.39 -6.89 -0.73
CA PRO A 1002 -40.60 -6.18 -0.33
C PRO A 1002 -40.69 -6.08 1.20
N LEU A 1003 -41.06 -4.91 1.70
CA LEU A 1003 -41.29 -4.71 3.14
C LEU A 1003 -42.62 -5.33 3.56
N SER A 1004 -42.56 -6.27 4.52
CA SER A 1004 -43.73 -6.80 5.20
C SER A 1004 -44.39 -5.74 6.10
N LEU A 1005 -45.65 -5.97 6.51
CA LEU A 1005 -46.34 -5.08 7.45
C LEU A 1005 -45.58 -4.94 8.78
N GLU A 1006 -44.96 -6.02 9.25
CA GLU A 1006 -44.15 -6.02 10.46
C GLU A 1006 -42.88 -5.19 10.28
N ASN A 1007 -42.22 -5.30 9.12
CA ASN A 1007 -41.06 -4.49 8.77
C ASN A 1007 -41.39 -2.99 8.68
N ILE A 1008 -42.56 -2.63 8.14
CA ILE A 1008 -43.03 -1.25 8.07
C ILE A 1008 -43.22 -0.70 9.50
N LYS A 1009 -43.90 -1.44 10.38
CA LYS A 1009 -44.11 -1.05 11.78
C LYS A 1009 -42.78 -0.90 12.51
N HIS A 1010 -41.89 -1.89 12.36
CA HIS A 1010 -40.56 -1.90 12.96
C HIS A 1010 -39.74 -0.68 12.53
N TYR A 1011 -39.70 -0.37 11.23
CA TYR A 1011 -38.98 0.81 10.74
C TYR A 1011 -39.55 2.12 11.30
N CYS A 1012 -40.87 2.24 11.38
CA CYS A 1012 -41.50 3.43 11.97
C CYS A 1012 -41.18 3.58 13.47
N GLN A 1013 -41.07 2.47 14.20
CA GLN A 1013 -40.64 2.45 15.59
C GLN A 1013 -39.16 2.84 15.72
N ILE A 1014 -38.27 2.38 14.85
CA ILE A 1014 -36.86 2.80 14.81
C ILE A 1014 -36.76 4.31 14.67
N VAL A 1015 -37.43 4.90 13.67
CA VAL A 1015 -37.40 6.34 13.43
C VAL A 1015 -37.91 7.11 14.67
N THR A 1016 -38.96 6.59 15.30
CA THR A 1016 -39.53 7.20 16.52
C THR A 1016 -38.56 7.09 17.69
N ALA A 1017 -37.91 5.93 17.87
CA ALA A 1017 -36.91 5.70 18.91
C ALA A 1017 -35.77 6.71 18.79
N LEU A 1018 -35.16 6.83 17.60
CA LEU A 1018 -34.08 7.78 17.33
C LEU A 1018 -34.49 9.23 17.62
N GLN A 1019 -35.69 9.64 17.20
CA GLN A 1019 -36.18 10.98 17.47
C GLN A 1019 -36.36 11.25 18.97
N ARG A 1020 -36.81 10.26 19.74
CA ARG A 1020 -36.95 10.36 21.21
C ARG A 1020 -35.59 10.35 21.88
N THR A 1021 -34.65 9.53 21.41
CA THR A 1021 -33.25 9.50 21.85
C THR A 1021 -32.61 10.88 21.77
N ILE A 1022 -32.70 11.57 20.63
CA ILE A 1022 -32.18 12.94 20.46
C ILE A 1022 -32.75 13.91 21.51
N LYS A 1023 -34.04 13.79 21.86
CA LYS A 1023 -34.67 14.64 22.89
C LYS A 1023 -34.17 14.30 24.30
N ILE A 1024 -33.95 13.02 24.59
CA ILE A 1024 -33.42 12.57 25.88
C ILE A 1024 -31.95 12.98 26.03
N GLN A 1025 -31.13 12.84 24.99
CA GLN A 1025 -29.74 13.33 24.98
C GLN A 1025 -29.68 14.82 25.34
N LYS A 1026 -30.49 15.66 24.68
CA LYS A 1026 -30.60 17.10 25.03
C LYS A 1026 -31.03 17.35 26.48
N SER A 1027 -31.73 16.40 27.11
CA SER A 1027 -32.14 16.49 28.52
C SER A 1027 -31.02 16.02 29.47
N ILE A 1028 -30.26 15.00 29.07
CA ILE A 1028 -29.05 14.52 29.74
C ILE A 1028 -27.97 15.61 29.72
N ASP A 1029 -27.71 16.21 28.55
CA ASP A 1029 -26.71 17.26 28.36
C ASP A 1029 -26.95 18.46 29.28
N LYS A 1030 -28.20 18.78 29.60
CA LYS A 1030 -28.53 19.87 30.55
C LYS A 1030 -28.12 19.59 31.99
N ILE A 1031 -28.01 18.32 32.39
CA ILE A 1031 -27.71 17.93 33.77
C ILE A 1031 -26.34 17.28 33.94
N TYR A 1032 -25.74 16.77 32.86
CA TYR A 1032 -24.44 16.11 32.89
C TYR A 1032 -23.32 16.96 33.51
N PRO A 1033 -23.22 18.28 33.28
CA PRO A 1033 -22.19 19.10 33.93
C PRO A 1033 -22.20 19.04 35.46
N GLU A 1034 -23.36 18.80 36.08
CA GLU A 1034 -23.47 18.63 37.55
C GLU A 1034 -22.91 17.28 38.02
N VAL A 1035 -22.93 16.25 37.16
CA VAL A 1035 -22.46 14.89 37.50
C VAL A 1035 -20.99 14.91 37.87
N GLU A 1036 -20.20 15.74 37.19
CA GLU A 1036 -18.76 15.81 37.40
C GLU A 1036 -18.31 16.77 38.50
N LYS A 1037 -19.23 17.49 39.17
CA LYS A 1037 -18.88 18.43 40.25
C LYS A 1037 -18.53 17.70 41.52
N GLU A 1038 -19.34 16.71 41.88
CA GLU A 1038 -19.16 15.87 43.07
C GLU A 1038 -19.18 14.40 42.65
N ILE A 1039 -17.99 13.87 42.39
CA ILE A 1039 -17.81 12.46 42.05
C ILE A 1039 -17.41 11.64 43.28
N ILE A 1040 -17.75 10.36 43.26
CA ILE A 1040 -17.22 9.36 44.17
C ILE A 1040 -15.76 9.12 43.79
N GLU A 1041 -14.86 9.30 44.75
CA GLU A 1041 -13.42 9.11 44.58
C GLU A 1041 -13.00 7.79 45.25
N ASN A 1042 -11.98 7.11 44.71
CA ASN A 1042 -11.39 5.87 45.24
C ASN A 1042 -12.37 4.67 45.35
N ILE A 1043 -12.84 4.15 44.21
CA ILE A 1043 -13.70 2.94 44.12
C ILE A 1043 -12.89 1.66 43.87
#